data_AF-A0A5M3N777-F1
#
_entry.id   AF-A0A5M3N777-F1
#
_cell.length_a   1.000
_cell.length_b   1.000
_cell.length_c   1.000
_cell.angle_alpha   90.00
_cell.angle_beta   90.00
_cell.angle_gamma   90.00
#
_symmetry.space_group_name_H-M   'P 1'
#
loop_
_entity.id
_entity.type
_entity.pdbx_description
1 polymer ?
#
loop_
_entity_poly.entity_id
_entity_poly.type
_entity_poly.pdbx_seq_one_letter_code
_entity_poly.pdbx_strand_id
1 'polypeptide(L)'
;MNDFDQIALIRLPLPCRLLASACCPDKDLLVLFSRLGGRDRMSLWKMQGSKKWEVDLGDDDNLNEDIVGIAWSSSGQTIAVAYHPPRLSLYSSQNGQLRCTLKSPFEATNCKPSRLSGIWWFPGNKESLEGTIPDIFKRKNIITGSALSILKSLPLLNPPFEDEQKLTATNIFAFQGSQTRVPTKSSLPEVLLRWNTLALKPETVSISSASGAEDNMDGPDSLLRQVKYADDENSLLVIADDAGRVYSFLDGTYYLGSVGLNVTSETIWKFSKRALFFYYPHGDTRKDSFSATLQPLPMAIPLLDTRHARDCAMLSSISHDLLEYAAVATRDIQETWLGSSTFTGARELGQIWLQAFQRKLADFDAEQPNAMLDMICALLTGYKSEGFRDYFGSSEHMSDRALQKWDNTVSDALLKIRDTTSRRIVPALQRLYVVFDELHGWSNLPHFSLFELAPENVKECLDMIQTGIFVASWLADTARTELSHFKNFMGWLRFETAALNNPTERLLPEFDHVEVNSYLKSGLTDCQVDRWFLGSPPQFRPEELQRHGEATELAGILSQTELALHTPSKFAIRNKNESPGNRLLLDRNLSALLANLMDRSQSIFEHACWASARSANVGPACSILPSQGLPTSSDTNWSNRSFTRHHVAENGVSNEAHGEFLQYLATHVASEPRSFLIFMKTPYRKPAGEAVEHSQVAVLECCADEEGEDGISRLEIIGAEFFDDTNLVIIYRNSASTENLIIALLEYGNLSYQDLQNEGSTSTRTREDMIKAILQEINEAHIPTRPVPISRCRKLAAYHKSSNVSLAVNGREGRRTVCVLDESGMTLEVLDMEASGEDE
;
A
#
# COMPACT_ATOMS: atom_id res chain seq x y z
N MET A 1 41.05 16.56 22.55
CA MET A 1 40.70 15.23 23.14
C MET A 1 39.19 15.10 23.42
N ASN A 2 38.43 16.20 23.41
CA ASN A 2 36.96 16.18 23.44
C ASN A 2 36.47 17.15 22.36
N ASP A 3 36.61 16.74 21.10
CA ASP A 3 36.43 17.65 19.99
C ASP A 3 34.98 17.67 19.47
N PHE A 4 34.09 16.87 20.02
CA PHE A 4 32.66 16.76 19.68
C PHE A 4 31.81 17.10 20.88
N ASP A 5 30.57 17.57 20.71
CA ASP A 5 29.66 17.83 21.83
C ASP A 5 28.77 16.63 22.13
N GLN A 6 28.54 16.38 23.42
CA GLN A 6 27.62 15.35 23.85
C GLN A 6 26.23 15.95 24.04
N ILE A 7 25.34 15.63 23.11
CA ILE A 7 23.95 16.07 23.15
C ILE A 7 23.23 15.35 24.31
N ALA A 8 23.43 14.03 24.43
CA ALA A 8 22.75 13.23 25.44
C ALA A 8 23.52 11.96 25.80
N LEU A 9 23.41 11.59 27.09
CA LEU A 9 23.76 10.27 27.59
C LEU A 9 22.51 9.63 28.19
N ILE A 10 21.98 8.61 27.53
CA ILE A 10 20.67 8.04 27.84
C ILE A 10 20.87 6.62 28.39
N ARG A 11 20.35 6.40 29.60
CA ARG A 11 20.21 5.05 30.16
C ARG A 11 18.83 4.50 29.82
N LEU A 12 18.81 3.47 29.00
CA LEU A 12 17.61 2.83 28.51
C LEU A 12 17.05 1.86 29.57
N PRO A 13 15.72 1.79 29.74
CA PRO A 13 15.10 0.94 30.76
C PRO A 13 15.13 -0.55 30.39
N LEU A 14 15.32 -0.86 29.10
CA LEU A 14 15.36 -2.21 28.55
C LEU A 14 16.49 -2.30 27.52
N PRO A 15 17.08 -3.49 27.32
CA PRO A 15 18.05 -3.71 26.26
C PRO A 15 17.43 -3.38 24.90
N CYS A 16 18.03 -2.44 24.20
CA CYS A 16 17.62 -1.98 22.89
C CYS A 16 18.62 -2.44 21.80
N ARG A 17 18.16 -2.42 20.55
CA ARG A 17 18.94 -2.60 19.33
C ARG A 17 18.94 -1.29 18.56
N LEU A 18 20.11 -0.90 18.06
CA LEU A 18 20.30 0.23 17.17
C LEU A 18 20.61 -0.30 15.76
N LEU A 19 19.79 0.07 14.78
CA LEU A 19 19.98 -0.29 13.37
C LEU A 19 20.67 0.85 12.61
N ALA A 20 21.41 0.56 11.53
CA ALA A 20 22.19 1.56 10.79
C ALA A 20 21.37 2.79 10.34
N SER A 21 20.14 2.57 9.85
CA SER A 21 19.21 3.60 9.39
C SER A 21 18.28 4.15 10.49
N ALA A 22 18.67 4.06 11.76
CA ALA A 22 17.85 4.51 12.90
C ALA A 22 17.66 6.02 13.00
N CYS A 23 18.65 6.80 12.57
CA CYS A 23 18.59 8.25 12.58
C CYS A 23 17.65 8.77 11.48
N CYS A 24 16.75 9.68 11.83
CA CYS A 24 15.87 10.31 10.85
C CYS A 24 16.68 11.27 9.95
N PRO A 25 16.51 11.23 8.61
CA PRO A 25 17.31 12.05 7.69
C PRO A 25 16.96 13.54 7.72
N ASP A 26 15.77 13.90 8.22
CA ASP A 26 15.26 15.29 8.18
C ASP A 26 14.95 15.87 9.57
N LYS A 27 14.85 15.04 10.61
CA LYS A 27 14.43 15.43 11.97
C LYS A 27 15.42 14.94 13.02
N ASP A 28 15.51 15.61 14.16
CA ASP A 28 16.40 15.21 15.26
C ASP A 28 15.76 14.07 16.08
N LEU A 29 15.52 12.96 15.40
CA LEU A 29 14.78 11.81 15.89
C LEU A 29 15.56 10.52 15.64
N LEU A 30 15.41 9.59 16.58
CA LEU A 30 16.08 8.29 16.59
C LEU A 30 15.07 7.18 16.90
N VAL A 31 15.12 6.07 16.15
CA VAL A 31 14.31 4.88 16.43
C VAL A 31 15.16 3.81 17.13
N LEU A 32 14.63 3.26 18.22
CA LEU A 32 15.23 2.15 18.97
C LEU A 32 14.24 1.00 19.11
N PHE A 33 14.76 -0.23 19.02
CA PHE A 33 13.97 -1.44 19.18
C PHE A 33 14.31 -2.16 20.47
N SER A 34 13.33 -2.41 21.34
CA SER A 34 13.50 -3.26 22.52
C SER A 34 12.70 -4.55 22.37
N ARG A 35 13.04 -5.58 23.15
CA ARG A 35 12.28 -6.85 23.14
C ARG A 35 11.72 -7.12 24.52
N LEU A 36 10.39 -7.23 24.63
CA LEU A 36 9.69 -7.54 25.88
C LEU A 36 8.69 -8.67 25.66
N GLY A 37 8.81 -9.75 26.44
CA GLY A 37 7.85 -10.87 26.37
C GLY A 37 7.82 -11.59 25.02
N GLY A 38 8.93 -11.56 24.26
CA GLY A 38 9.03 -12.18 22.94
C GLY A 38 8.62 -11.29 21.77
N ARG A 39 7.92 -10.17 22.04
CA ARG A 39 7.51 -9.17 21.03
C ARG A 39 8.55 -8.04 20.95
N ASP A 40 8.80 -7.56 19.73
CA ASP A 40 9.62 -6.38 19.51
C ASP A 40 8.78 -5.12 19.73
N ARG A 41 9.39 -4.07 20.29
CA ARG A 41 8.78 -2.76 20.51
C ARG A 41 9.59 -1.71 19.78
N MET A 42 8.89 -0.83 19.06
CA MET A 42 9.51 0.33 18.43
C MET A 42 9.30 1.55 19.31
N SER A 43 10.38 2.25 19.65
CA SER A 43 10.35 3.50 20.40
C SER A 43 11.00 4.61 19.61
N LEU A 44 10.36 5.78 19.61
CA LEU A 44 10.88 6.98 18.97
C LEU A 44 11.41 7.94 20.03
N TRP A 45 12.65 8.38 19.86
CA TRP A 45 13.37 9.27 20.76
C TRP A 45 13.76 10.55 20.04
N LYS A 46 13.81 11.66 20.77
CA LYS A 46 14.51 12.86 20.30
C LYS A 46 15.99 12.71 20.61
N MET A 47 16.86 13.33 19.81
CA MET A 47 18.31 13.28 20.04
C MET A 47 18.72 13.84 21.42
N GLN A 48 17.91 14.74 22.02
CA GLN A 48 18.12 15.24 23.38
C GLN A 48 17.76 14.21 24.49
N GLY A 49 17.34 13.00 24.14
CA GLY A 49 17.10 11.90 25.06
C GLY A 49 15.69 11.75 25.64
N SER A 50 14.72 12.52 25.15
CA SER A 50 13.30 12.34 25.53
C SER A 50 12.60 11.34 24.60
N LYS A 51 11.89 10.36 25.19
CA LYS A 51 11.04 9.41 24.45
C LYS A 51 9.73 10.08 24.02
N LYS A 52 9.37 9.98 22.75
CA LYS A 52 8.16 10.55 22.17
C LYS A 52 6.97 9.60 22.28
N TRP A 53 7.15 8.36 21.85
CA TRP A 53 6.16 7.28 21.92
C TRP A 53 6.86 5.92 21.85
N GLU A 54 6.10 4.87 22.20
CA GLU A 54 6.52 3.47 22.13
C GLU A 54 5.31 2.63 21.69
N VAL A 55 5.52 1.71 20.75
CA VAL A 55 4.47 0.88 20.15
C VAL A 55 4.94 -0.56 20.07
N ASP A 56 4.07 -1.49 20.45
CA ASP A 56 4.30 -2.93 20.30
C ASP A 56 4.22 -3.31 18.81
N LEU A 57 5.23 -4.04 18.32
CA LEU A 57 5.27 -4.56 16.96
C LEU A 57 4.94 -6.06 16.97
N GLY A 58 3.99 -6.44 16.13
CA GLY A 58 3.57 -7.83 15.95
C GLY A 58 2.11 -7.93 15.57
N ASP A 59 1.75 -8.93 14.78
CA ASP A 59 0.36 -9.38 14.71
C ASP A 59 0.08 -10.26 15.95
N ASP A 60 -1.14 -10.20 16.51
CA ASP A 60 -1.45 -10.94 17.75
C ASP A 60 -1.24 -12.46 17.62
N ASP A 61 -1.21 -12.96 16.38
CA ASP A 61 -1.08 -14.37 16.02
C ASP A 61 0.38 -14.88 15.86
N ASN A 62 1.39 -14.00 15.67
CA ASN A 62 2.77 -14.42 15.31
C ASN A 62 3.83 -13.97 16.34
N LEU A 63 4.22 -14.88 17.25
CA LEU A 63 5.20 -14.63 18.32
C LEU A 63 6.69 -14.66 17.87
N ASN A 64 6.98 -15.05 16.63
CA ASN A 64 8.35 -15.27 16.13
C ASN A 64 8.78 -14.27 15.03
N GLU A 65 8.27 -13.04 15.07
CA GLU A 65 8.73 -11.99 14.16
C GLU A 65 10.04 -11.37 14.67
N ASP A 66 11.01 -11.18 13.76
CA ASP A 66 12.25 -10.44 14.01
C ASP A 66 12.40 -9.30 13.00
N ILE A 67 12.86 -8.15 13.47
CA ILE A 67 13.05 -6.97 12.64
C ILE A 67 14.38 -7.08 11.90
N VAL A 68 14.31 -7.02 10.57
CA VAL A 68 15.48 -7.08 9.68
C VAL A 68 16.09 -5.69 9.50
N GLY A 69 15.27 -4.67 9.31
CA GLY A 69 15.75 -3.34 8.94
C GLY A 69 14.65 -2.29 8.97
N ILE A 70 15.07 -1.03 8.90
CA ILE A 70 14.18 0.12 8.79
C ILE A 70 14.65 1.09 7.72
N ALA A 71 13.70 1.84 7.16
CA ALA A 71 13.99 2.96 6.29
C ALA A 71 13.02 4.12 6.56
N TRP A 72 13.55 5.34 6.55
CA TRP A 72 12.75 6.55 6.68
C TRP A 72 12.32 7.05 5.31
N SER A 73 11.06 7.51 5.21
CA SER A 73 10.66 8.38 4.10
C SER A 73 11.56 9.61 3.99
N SER A 74 11.72 10.16 2.79
CA SER A 74 12.51 11.37 2.55
C SER A 74 12.07 12.57 3.39
N SER A 75 10.77 12.67 3.67
CA SER A 75 10.18 13.69 4.53
C SER A 75 10.34 13.44 6.04
N GLY A 76 10.82 12.25 6.43
CA GLY A 76 10.88 11.81 7.82
C GLY A 76 9.51 11.73 8.50
N GLN A 77 8.40 11.62 7.74
CA GLN A 77 7.05 11.49 8.28
C GLN A 77 6.63 10.04 8.49
N THR A 78 7.19 9.12 7.70
CA THR A 78 6.86 7.70 7.65
C THR A 78 8.10 6.84 7.91
N ILE A 79 7.92 5.76 8.66
CA ILE A 79 8.95 4.77 8.98
C ILE A 79 8.51 3.43 8.39
N ALA A 80 9.30 2.86 7.48
CA ALA A 80 9.10 1.51 6.97
C ALA A 80 9.90 0.52 7.81
N VAL A 81 9.26 -0.58 8.22
CA VAL A 81 9.86 -1.65 9.02
C VAL A 81 9.73 -2.97 8.29
N ALA A 82 10.85 -3.66 8.07
CA ALA A 82 10.91 -4.98 7.46
C ALA A 82 11.09 -6.08 8.52
N TYR A 83 10.30 -7.15 8.41
CA TYR A 83 10.28 -8.28 9.36
C TYR A 83 10.72 -9.59 8.71
N HIS A 84 11.04 -10.57 9.55
CA HIS A 84 11.16 -11.99 9.22
C HIS A 84 10.24 -12.81 10.15
N PRO A 85 9.29 -13.65 9.68
CA PRO A 85 8.91 -13.91 8.27
C PRO A 85 8.60 -12.63 7.47
N PRO A 86 8.77 -12.66 6.14
CA PRO A 86 8.82 -11.45 5.32
C PRO A 86 7.49 -10.69 5.36
N ARG A 87 7.51 -9.54 6.04
CA ARG A 87 6.40 -8.60 6.16
C ARG A 87 6.97 -7.19 6.12
N LEU A 88 6.18 -6.26 5.58
CA LEU A 88 6.51 -4.85 5.55
C LEU A 88 5.36 -4.06 6.15
N SER A 89 5.67 -3.17 7.10
CA SER A 89 4.68 -2.25 7.65
C SER A 89 5.21 -0.82 7.66
N LEU A 90 4.28 0.12 7.51
CA LEU A 90 4.55 1.56 7.52
C LEU A 90 3.94 2.17 8.77
N TYR A 91 4.73 2.92 9.52
CA TYR A 91 4.32 3.61 10.74
C TYR A 91 4.43 5.12 10.57
N SER A 92 3.53 5.84 11.25
CA SER A 92 3.58 7.29 11.33
C SER A 92 4.61 7.73 12.38
N SER A 93 5.56 8.59 12.00
CA SER A 93 6.53 9.18 12.94
C SER A 93 5.88 10.05 14.02
N GLN A 94 4.66 10.54 13.79
CA GLN A 94 4.00 11.50 14.69
C GLN A 94 3.42 10.82 15.94
N ASN A 95 2.74 9.69 15.75
CA ASN A 95 1.96 9.01 16.81
C ASN A 95 2.28 7.51 16.93
N GLY A 96 3.18 6.97 16.10
CA GLY A 96 3.54 5.54 16.12
C GLY A 96 2.46 4.61 15.56
N GLN A 97 1.33 5.12 15.07
CA GLN A 97 0.25 4.30 14.55
C GLN A 97 0.69 3.59 13.26
N LEU A 98 0.29 2.31 13.15
CA LEU A 98 0.40 1.52 11.93
C LEU A 98 -0.50 2.15 10.85
N ARG A 99 0.10 2.57 9.74
CA ARG A 99 -0.63 3.14 8.59
C ARG A 99 -1.12 2.06 7.66
N CYS A 100 -0.24 1.14 7.31
CA CYS A 100 -0.58 0.00 6.49
C CYS A 100 0.42 -1.13 6.68
N THR A 101 -0.07 -2.35 6.49
CA THR A 101 0.76 -3.54 6.35
C THR A 101 0.68 -3.97 4.89
N LEU A 102 1.83 -4.00 4.23
CA LEU A 102 1.92 -4.44 2.85
C LEU A 102 2.02 -5.96 2.87
N LYS A 103 0.97 -6.61 2.37
CA LYS A 103 0.94 -8.07 2.28
C LYS A 103 2.01 -8.54 1.29
N SER A 104 2.76 -9.53 1.73
CA SER A 104 3.92 -10.11 1.08
C SER A 104 3.59 -10.73 -0.28
N PRO A 105 4.16 -10.26 -1.41
CA PRO A 105 4.29 -11.07 -2.62
C PRO A 105 5.43 -12.11 -2.48
N PHE A 106 6.10 -12.14 -1.33
CA PHE A 106 7.29 -12.96 -1.04
C PHE A 106 6.96 -14.46 -0.84
N GLU A 107 5.68 -14.85 -0.88
CA GLU A 107 5.20 -16.24 -0.74
C GLU A 107 5.19 -17.04 -2.06
N ALA A 108 5.65 -16.45 -3.17
CA ALA A 108 5.66 -17.14 -4.45
C ALA A 108 6.75 -18.23 -4.51
N THR A 109 6.26 -19.48 -4.40
CA THR A 109 6.84 -20.82 -4.68
C THR A 109 6.98 -21.69 -3.43
N ASN A 110 6.73 -22.99 -3.59
CA ASN A 110 6.75 -24.08 -2.58
C ASN A 110 8.10 -24.27 -1.83
N CYS A 111 8.92 -23.24 -1.71
CA CYS A 111 10.19 -23.18 -1.03
C CYS A 111 10.07 -22.37 0.26
N LYS A 112 11.00 -22.60 1.21
CA LYS A 112 11.05 -21.87 2.48
C LYS A 112 11.06 -20.34 2.23
N PRO A 113 10.34 -19.54 3.03
CA PRO A 113 10.32 -18.09 2.86
C PRO A 113 11.73 -17.51 2.99
N SER A 114 12.15 -16.79 1.96
CA SER A 114 13.42 -16.07 1.92
C SER A 114 13.48 -15.01 3.01
N ARG A 115 14.65 -14.84 3.63
CA ARG A 115 14.88 -13.77 4.60
C ARG A 115 15.14 -12.47 3.85
N LEU A 116 14.52 -11.38 4.30
CA LEU A 116 14.84 -10.05 3.77
C LEU A 116 16.29 -9.70 4.17
N SER A 117 17.05 -9.15 3.23
CA SER A 117 18.46 -8.77 3.43
C SER A 117 18.63 -7.30 3.78
N GLY A 118 17.78 -6.42 3.22
CA GLY A 118 17.82 -4.99 3.52
C GLY A 118 16.62 -4.22 2.99
N ILE A 119 16.51 -2.96 3.44
CA ILE A 119 15.44 -2.02 3.10
C ILE A 119 16.03 -0.62 2.89
N TRP A 120 15.64 0.05 1.82
CA TRP A 120 16.12 1.38 1.45
C TRP A 120 14.97 2.23 0.91
N TRP A 121 14.89 3.50 1.32
CA TRP A 121 13.88 4.42 0.81
C TRP A 121 14.57 5.61 0.15
N PHE A 122 14.40 5.72 -1.16
CA PHE A 122 15.03 6.78 -1.94
C PHE A 122 14.05 7.91 -2.27
N PRO A 123 14.50 9.17 -2.27
CA PRO A 123 13.67 10.29 -2.70
C PRO A 123 13.35 10.20 -4.19
N GLY A 124 12.19 10.74 -4.55
CA GLY A 124 11.75 10.90 -5.93
C GLY A 124 12.56 11.96 -6.67
N ASN A 125 12.62 11.84 -8.00
CA ASN A 125 13.27 12.86 -8.82
C ASN A 125 12.38 14.12 -8.85
N LYS A 126 12.90 15.26 -8.38
CA LYS A 126 12.19 16.54 -8.32
C LYS A 126 12.34 17.38 -9.59
N GLU A 127 13.35 17.09 -10.41
CA GLU A 127 13.52 17.79 -11.68
C GLU A 127 12.39 17.35 -12.61
N SER A 128 11.62 18.33 -13.09
CA SER A 128 10.53 18.11 -14.02
C SER A 128 11.05 17.28 -15.17
N LEU A 129 10.59 16.03 -15.26
CA LEU A 129 10.74 15.22 -16.46
C LEU A 129 10.43 16.14 -17.64
N GLU A 130 11.43 16.43 -18.49
CA GLU A 130 11.25 17.15 -19.74
C GLU A 130 10.27 16.33 -20.58
N GLY A 131 8.99 16.53 -20.31
CA GLY A 131 7.94 15.72 -20.88
C GLY A 131 7.82 16.09 -22.33
N THR A 132 7.69 15.10 -23.19
CA THR A 132 7.34 15.22 -24.61
C THR A 132 6.08 16.07 -24.85
N ILE A 133 5.26 16.25 -23.80
CA ILE A 133 4.04 17.04 -23.79
C ILE A 133 4.35 18.47 -23.30
N PRO A 134 4.09 19.51 -24.11
CA PRO A 134 4.26 20.91 -23.71
C PRO A 134 3.45 21.29 -22.47
N ASP A 135 3.97 22.21 -21.66
CA ASP A 135 3.30 22.69 -20.42
C ASP A 135 1.93 23.32 -20.65
N ILE A 136 1.65 23.82 -21.86
CA ILE A 136 0.32 24.34 -22.24
C ILE A 136 -0.78 23.27 -22.07
N PHE A 137 -0.42 21.99 -22.23
CA PHE A 137 -1.35 20.86 -22.06
C PHE A 137 -1.35 20.29 -20.64
N LYS A 138 -0.60 20.87 -19.70
CA LYS A 138 -0.50 20.42 -18.31
C LYS A 138 -1.03 21.49 -17.35
N ARG A 139 -1.84 21.09 -16.37
CA ARG A 139 -2.18 21.93 -15.21
C ARG A 139 -1.82 21.18 -13.94
N LYS A 140 -0.84 21.68 -13.16
CA LYS A 140 -0.31 21.00 -11.96
C LYS A 140 0.12 19.55 -12.24
N ASN A 141 0.93 19.33 -13.27
CA ASN A 141 1.38 17.99 -13.76
C ASN A 141 0.30 17.04 -14.33
N ILE A 142 -0.95 17.46 -14.42
CA ILE A 142 -2.05 16.66 -14.97
C ILE A 142 -2.26 17.01 -16.44
N ILE A 143 -2.34 15.98 -17.29
CA ILE A 143 -2.58 16.13 -18.72
C ILE A 143 -4.03 16.53 -18.94
N THR A 144 -4.25 17.61 -19.69
CA THR A 144 -5.59 18.06 -20.06
C THR A 144 -6.28 16.99 -20.89
N GLY A 145 -7.47 16.56 -20.47
CA GLY A 145 -8.24 15.51 -21.16
C GLY A 145 -7.96 14.08 -20.69
N SER A 146 -7.01 13.84 -19.77
CA SER A 146 -6.91 12.53 -19.10
C SER A 146 -8.08 12.31 -18.16
N ALA A 147 -8.34 11.05 -17.78
CA ALA A 147 -9.36 10.68 -16.80
C ALA A 147 -9.18 11.47 -15.50
N LEU A 148 -7.94 11.60 -15.01
CA LEU A 148 -7.65 12.41 -13.82
C LEU A 148 -8.03 13.89 -13.98
N SER A 149 -7.81 14.48 -15.16
CA SER A 149 -8.24 15.85 -15.45
C SER A 149 -9.77 15.97 -15.50
N ILE A 150 -10.45 14.99 -16.10
CA ILE A 150 -11.91 14.95 -16.19
C ILE A 150 -12.50 14.82 -14.79
N LEU A 151 -12.04 13.86 -14.00
CA LEU A 151 -12.49 13.63 -12.63
C LEU A 151 -12.40 14.91 -11.79
N LYS A 152 -11.26 15.61 -11.81
CA LYS A 152 -11.10 16.88 -11.06
C LYS A 152 -12.07 17.99 -11.47
N SER A 153 -12.65 17.92 -12.67
CA SER A 153 -13.66 18.87 -13.13
C SER A 153 -15.10 18.51 -12.74
N LEU A 154 -15.33 17.26 -12.29
CA LEU A 154 -16.64 16.78 -11.87
C LEU A 154 -16.99 17.24 -10.45
N PRO A 155 -18.29 17.41 -10.12
CA PRO A 155 -18.73 17.71 -8.77
C PRO A 155 -18.35 16.58 -7.81
N LEU A 156 -18.04 16.90 -6.56
CA LEU A 156 -17.62 15.89 -5.58
C LEU A 156 -18.80 14.99 -5.16
N LEU A 157 -18.55 13.68 -4.98
CA LEU A 157 -19.51 12.76 -4.36
C LEU A 157 -19.55 12.97 -2.86
N ASN A 158 -20.69 12.67 -2.25
CA ASN A 158 -20.78 12.62 -0.80
C ASN A 158 -19.88 11.52 -0.24
N PRO A 159 -19.34 11.67 0.98
CA PRO A 159 -18.50 10.64 1.60
C PRO A 159 -19.25 9.30 1.73
N PRO A 160 -18.54 8.16 1.67
CA PRO A 160 -19.15 6.83 1.73
C PRO A 160 -19.85 6.56 3.07
N PHE A 161 -19.33 7.15 4.16
CA PHE A 161 -19.93 7.16 5.48
C PHE A 161 -20.45 8.57 5.76
N GLU A 162 -21.75 8.76 5.64
CA GLU A 162 -22.42 9.72 6.52
C GLU A 162 -22.51 8.99 7.86
N ASP A 163 -21.69 9.37 8.83
CA ASP A 163 -21.91 9.01 10.22
C ASP A 163 -23.27 9.61 10.64
N GLU A 164 -24.36 8.94 10.30
CA GLU A 164 -25.34 8.60 11.33
C GLU A 164 -24.75 7.43 12.13
N GLN A 165 -23.57 7.65 12.74
CA GLN A 165 -23.32 7.02 14.01
C GLN A 165 -24.47 7.48 14.88
N LYS A 166 -25.49 6.62 14.99
CA LYS A 166 -26.38 6.58 16.13
C LYS A 166 -25.43 6.59 17.31
N LEU A 167 -25.22 7.78 17.88
CA LEU A 167 -24.55 7.99 19.15
C LEU A 167 -25.39 7.20 20.14
N THR A 168 -25.08 5.91 20.28
CA THR A 168 -25.73 5.07 21.27
C THR A 168 -25.41 5.71 22.62
N ALA A 169 -26.35 5.75 23.56
CA ALA A 169 -26.14 6.37 24.86
C ALA A 169 -24.84 5.88 25.53
N THR A 170 -24.42 4.64 25.25
CA THR A 170 -23.11 4.08 25.64
C THR A 170 -21.90 4.87 25.15
N ASN A 171 -21.91 5.43 23.93
CA ASN A 171 -20.82 6.28 23.41
C ASN A 171 -20.82 7.68 24.05
N ILE A 172 -21.98 8.18 24.47
CA ILE A 172 -22.10 9.50 25.12
C ILE A 172 -21.70 9.42 26.61
N PHE A 173 -21.92 8.28 27.26
CA PHE A 173 -21.69 8.09 28.70
C PHE A 173 -20.49 7.20 29.07
N ALA A 174 -19.63 6.83 28.11
CA ALA A 174 -18.41 6.10 28.41
C ALA A 174 -17.38 7.02 29.11
N PHE A 175 -17.20 6.84 30.42
CA PHE A 175 -16.11 7.45 31.18
C PHE A 175 -14.75 6.93 30.69
N GLN A 176 -13.73 7.80 30.71
CA GLN A 176 -12.37 7.64 30.15
C GLN A 176 -11.48 6.53 30.77
N GLY A 177 -12.03 5.35 31.09
CA GLY A 177 -11.31 4.29 31.82
C GLY A 177 -10.98 3.02 31.04
N SER A 178 -11.74 2.66 30.01
CA SER A 178 -11.57 1.38 29.34
C SER A 178 -12.37 1.32 28.05
N GLN A 179 -11.80 1.80 26.95
CA GLN A 179 -12.33 1.47 25.62
C GLN A 179 -11.99 0.00 25.32
N THR A 180 -12.88 -0.93 25.62
CA THR A 180 -12.93 -2.20 24.89
C THR A 180 -13.61 -1.92 23.55
N ARG A 181 -12.94 -1.17 22.66
CA ARG A 181 -13.30 -1.21 21.24
C ARG A 181 -12.98 -2.63 20.78
N VAL A 182 -14.01 -3.46 20.64
CA VAL A 182 -13.86 -4.63 19.77
C VAL A 182 -13.57 -4.05 18.39
N PRO A 183 -12.40 -4.31 17.79
CA PRO A 183 -12.13 -3.84 16.44
C PRO A 183 -13.25 -4.43 15.56
N THR A 184 -14.09 -3.55 15.03
CA THR A 184 -15.07 -3.94 14.02
C THR A 184 -14.22 -4.43 12.86
N LYS A 185 -14.19 -5.74 12.61
CA LYS A 185 -13.50 -6.30 11.44
C LYS A 185 -14.01 -5.51 10.23
N SER A 186 -13.10 -4.89 9.49
CA SER A 186 -13.39 -4.21 8.23
C SER A 186 -14.20 -5.17 7.37
N SER A 187 -15.45 -4.83 7.06
CA SER A 187 -16.35 -5.64 6.20
C SER A 187 -16.00 -5.51 4.71
N LEU A 188 -14.78 -5.06 4.43
CA LEU A 188 -14.25 -4.91 3.09
C LEU A 188 -14.02 -6.31 2.46
N PRO A 189 -14.41 -6.51 1.19
CA PRO A 189 -14.08 -7.71 0.45
C PRO A 189 -12.57 -7.99 0.47
N GLU A 190 -12.18 -9.26 0.63
CA GLU A 190 -10.78 -9.67 0.74
C GLU A 190 -9.92 -9.23 -0.46
N VAL A 191 -10.55 -9.12 -1.62
CA VAL A 191 -10.02 -8.64 -2.90
C VAL A 191 -9.45 -7.22 -2.78
N LEU A 192 -10.18 -6.31 -2.13
CA LEU A 192 -9.74 -4.91 -1.93
C LEU A 192 -8.54 -4.84 -0.97
N LEU A 193 -8.49 -5.72 0.03
CA LEU A 193 -7.35 -5.81 0.95
C LEU A 193 -6.07 -6.35 0.30
N ARG A 194 -6.16 -6.98 -0.87
CA ARG A 194 -5.02 -7.49 -1.65
C ARG A 194 -4.62 -6.56 -2.79
N TRP A 195 -5.41 -5.54 -3.08
CA TRP A 195 -5.18 -4.65 -4.20
C TRP A 195 -4.16 -3.57 -3.83
N ASN A 196 -3.07 -3.50 -4.59
CA ASN A 196 -2.04 -2.48 -4.40
C ASN A 196 -2.58 -1.09 -4.78
N THR A 197 -2.54 -0.15 -3.84
CA THR A 197 -3.01 1.22 -4.04
C THR A 197 -1.99 2.23 -3.53
N LEU A 198 -1.98 3.39 -4.20
CA LEU A 198 -1.39 4.61 -3.69
C LEU A 198 -2.35 5.21 -2.68
N ALA A 199 -1.77 5.86 -1.69
CA ALA A 199 -2.53 6.57 -0.70
C ALA A 199 -3.00 7.92 -1.27
N LEU A 200 -4.24 7.96 -1.77
CA LEU A 200 -4.82 9.10 -2.47
C LEU A 200 -5.61 10.02 -1.54
N LYS A 201 -5.72 11.30 -1.94
CA LYS A 201 -6.69 12.22 -1.34
C LYS A 201 -8.08 11.94 -1.93
N PRO A 202 -9.16 11.94 -1.14
CA PRO A 202 -10.53 11.71 -1.64
C PRO A 202 -10.90 12.63 -2.81
N GLU A 203 -10.44 13.89 -2.77
CA GLU A 203 -10.66 14.88 -3.82
C GLU A 203 -10.09 14.48 -5.20
N THR A 204 -9.06 13.63 -5.24
CA THR A 204 -8.47 13.15 -6.51
C THR A 204 -9.38 12.17 -7.24
N VAL A 205 -10.21 11.44 -6.49
CA VAL A 205 -11.27 10.53 -6.96
C VAL A 205 -12.61 11.26 -7.11
N SER A 206 -12.60 12.57 -6.84
CA SER A 206 -13.78 13.44 -6.81
C SER A 206 -14.79 13.03 -5.73
N ILE A 207 -14.30 12.58 -4.58
CA ILE A 207 -15.10 12.29 -3.38
C ILE A 207 -14.83 13.40 -2.36
N SER A 208 -15.88 13.93 -1.74
CA SER A 208 -15.78 14.92 -0.67
C SER A 208 -15.13 14.29 0.56
N SER A 209 -14.18 15.01 1.15
CA SER A 209 -13.67 14.69 2.48
C SER A 209 -14.80 14.90 3.50
N ALA A 210 -14.97 13.97 4.45
CA ALA A 210 -15.94 14.14 5.53
C ALA A 210 -15.52 15.35 6.38
N SER A 211 -16.24 16.46 6.25
CA SER A 211 -15.97 17.69 6.99
C SER A 211 -16.30 17.52 8.48
N GLY A 212 -15.30 17.49 9.35
CA GLY A 212 -15.49 17.62 10.81
C GLY A 212 -14.83 16.59 11.72
N ALA A 213 -14.19 15.54 11.20
CA ALA A 213 -13.50 14.53 12.01
C ALA A 213 -11.97 14.75 12.07
N GLU A 214 -11.51 16.00 12.16
CA GLU A 214 -10.08 16.31 12.19
C GLU A 214 -9.38 15.90 13.50
N ASP A 215 -10.08 15.42 14.54
CA ASP A 215 -9.41 15.15 15.83
C ASP A 215 -9.70 13.81 16.56
N ASN A 216 -10.70 12.96 16.23
CA ASN A 216 -11.04 11.85 17.14
C ASN A 216 -11.71 10.59 16.54
N MET A 217 -11.23 10.05 15.41
CA MET A 217 -11.78 8.79 14.86
C MET A 217 -10.72 7.72 14.56
N ASP A 218 -10.33 6.97 15.60
CA ASP A 218 -9.45 5.79 15.56
C ASP A 218 -10.14 4.56 14.92
N GLY A 219 -10.35 4.57 13.60
CA GLY A 219 -10.80 3.40 12.84
C GLY A 219 -9.70 2.89 11.88
N PRO A 220 -9.44 1.57 11.78
CA PRO A 220 -8.35 1.04 10.94
C PRO A 220 -8.50 1.39 9.45
N ASP A 221 -9.73 1.47 8.92
CA ASP A 221 -9.99 1.81 7.51
C ASP A 221 -9.92 3.31 7.20
N SER A 222 -9.95 4.18 8.23
CA SER A 222 -9.88 5.64 8.07
C SER A 222 -8.44 6.15 7.93
N LEU A 223 -7.45 5.34 8.31
CA LEU A 223 -6.03 5.71 8.40
C LEU A 223 -5.33 5.80 7.04
N LEU A 224 -5.87 5.17 6.00
CA LEU A 224 -5.34 5.29 4.62
C LEU A 224 -5.61 6.66 4.00
N ARG A 225 -6.60 7.42 4.49
CA ARG A 225 -7.07 8.67 3.85
C ARG A 225 -6.52 9.96 4.48
N GLN A 226 -5.80 9.88 5.62
CA GLN A 226 -5.45 11.05 6.44
C GLN A 226 -4.03 11.64 6.26
N VAL A 227 -3.17 11.12 5.38
CA VAL A 227 -1.80 11.66 5.33
C VAL A 227 -1.73 12.95 4.48
N LYS A 228 -0.94 13.91 4.94
CA LYS A 228 -0.47 15.04 4.12
C LYS A 228 0.67 14.53 3.20
N TYR A 229 0.31 14.09 2.00
CA TYR A 229 1.17 13.35 1.05
C TYR A 229 2.13 14.18 0.15
N ALA A 230 2.36 15.46 0.41
CA ALA A 230 3.02 16.32 -0.59
C ALA A 230 4.53 16.07 -0.75
N ASP A 231 5.22 15.56 0.28
CA ASP A 231 6.70 15.61 0.33
C ASP A 231 7.41 14.32 -0.11
N ASP A 232 6.68 13.20 -0.29
CA ASP A 232 7.24 11.89 -0.67
C ASP A 232 6.79 11.42 -2.07
N GLU A 233 6.30 12.34 -2.92
CA GLU A 233 5.86 12.01 -4.28
C GLU A 233 7.02 11.47 -5.14
N ASN A 234 6.76 10.36 -5.83
CA ASN A 234 7.72 9.59 -6.62
C ASN A 234 8.87 8.99 -5.81
N SER A 235 8.75 8.93 -4.48
CA SER A 235 9.73 8.22 -3.65
C SER A 235 9.65 6.72 -3.90
N LEU A 236 10.77 6.01 -3.73
CA LEU A 236 10.87 4.60 -4.01
C LEU A 236 11.38 3.84 -2.79
N LEU A 237 10.56 2.94 -2.26
CA LEU A 237 10.95 2.00 -1.24
C LEU A 237 11.38 0.70 -1.91
N VAL A 238 12.61 0.26 -1.63
CA VAL A 238 13.24 -0.92 -2.22
C VAL A 238 13.60 -1.91 -1.12
N ILE A 239 13.28 -3.18 -1.35
CA ILE A 239 13.58 -4.28 -0.44
C ILE A 239 14.33 -5.36 -1.21
N ALA A 240 15.38 -5.93 -0.61
CA ALA A 240 16.07 -7.09 -1.17
C ALA A 240 15.87 -8.31 -0.27
N ASP A 241 15.88 -9.50 -0.87
CA ASP A 241 15.90 -10.78 -0.16
C ASP A 241 17.25 -11.50 -0.27
N ASP A 242 17.39 -12.60 0.46
CA ASP A 242 18.56 -13.48 0.45
C ASP A 242 18.63 -14.39 -0.80
N ALA A 243 17.55 -14.46 -1.58
CA ALA A 243 17.52 -15.12 -2.88
C ALA A 243 17.99 -14.21 -4.03
N GLY A 244 18.35 -12.95 -3.72
CA GLY A 244 18.80 -11.98 -4.71
C GLY A 244 17.68 -11.41 -5.56
N ARG A 245 16.44 -11.38 -5.06
CA ARG A 245 15.32 -10.64 -5.66
C ARG A 245 15.18 -9.29 -4.98
N VAL A 246 14.76 -8.31 -5.78
CA VAL A 246 14.55 -6.94 -5.32
C VAL A 246 13.12 -6.54 -5.62
N TYR A 247 12.44 -5.99 -4.63
CA TYR A 247 11.05 -5.58 -4.66
C TYR A 247 10.99 -4.06 -4.55
N SER A 248 10.20 -3.42 -5.40
CA SER A 248 10.11 -1.96 -5.47
C SER A 248 8.68 -1.49 -5.20
N PHE A 249 8.53 -0.44 -4.40
CA PHE A 249 7.25 0.17 -4.04
C PHE A 249 7.28 1.68 -4.27
N LEU A 250 6.37 2.17 -5.12
CA LEU A 250 6.17 3.60 -5.40
C LEU A 250 5.44 4.26 -4.23
N ASP A 251 5.93 5.43 -3.80
CA ASP A 251 5.45 6.18 -2.64
C ASP A 251 5.36 5.32 -1.36
N GLY A 252 6.18 4.28 -1.29
CA GLY A 252 6.21 3.30 -0.21
C GLY A 252 5.06 2.29 -0.19
N THR A 253 4.02 2.44 -1.01
CA THR A 253 2.77 1.65 -0.91
C THR A 253 2.44 0.83 -2.15
N TYR A 254 2.61 1.39 -3.34
CA TYR A 254 2.20 0.73 -4.59
C TYR A 254 3.31 -0.16 -5.14
N TYR A 255 3.09 -1.48 -5.16
CA TYR A 255 4.07 -2.46 -5.65
C TYR A 255 4.32 -2.35 -7.16
N LEU A 256 5.59 -2.33 -7.56
CA LEU A 256 6.05 -2.17 -8.96
C LEU A 256 6.60 -3.46 -9.57
N GLY A 257 6.50 -4.59 -8.86
CA GLY A 257 7.07 -5.87 -9.24
C GLY A 257 8.43 -6.16 -8.61
N SER A 258 8.98 -7.32 -8.97
CA SER A 258 10.28 -7.80 -8.50
C SER A 258 11.25 -8.08 -9.64
N VAL A 259 12.53 -7.83 -9.39
CA VAL A 259 13.63 -8.07 -10.33
C VAL A 259 14.60 -9.07 -9.70
N GLY A 260 14.88 -10.17 -10.39
CA GLY A 260 15.86 -11.17 -9.96
C GLY A 260 17.27 -10.79 -10.39
N LEU A 261 18.15 -10.57 -9.42
CA LEU A 261 19.57 -10.25 -9.62
C LEU A 261 20.48 -11.47 -9.48
N ASN A 262 20.00 -12.57 -8.88
CA ASN A 262 20.78 -13.77 -8.55
C ASN A 262 22.01 -13.52 -7.66
N VAL A 263 22.09 -12.35 -7.02
CA VAL A 263 23.16 -11.99 -6.07
C VAL A 263 22.56 -11.29 -4.86
N THR A 264 23.06 -11.62 -3.67
CA THR A 264 22.69 -10.95 -2.42
C THR A 264 23.38 -9.59 -2.34
N SER A 265 22.65 -8.55 -1.93
CA SER A 265 23.17 -7.18 -1.86
C SER A 265 23.29 -6.72 -0.41
N GLU A 266 24.43 -6.12 -0.07
CA GLU A 266 24.64 -5.49 1.25
C GLU A 266 24.17 -4.04 1.25
N THR A 267 24.37 -3.36 0.11
CA THR A 267 23.97 -1.96 -0.09
C THR A 267 23.40 -1.77 -1.49
N ILE A 268 22.38 -0.91 -1.56
CA ILE A 268 21.80 -0.44 -2.83
C ILE A 268 21.94 1.06 -2.85
N TRP A 269 22.40 1.59 -3.97
CA TRP A 269 22.41 3.03 -4.21
C TRP A 269 21.56 3.38 -5.42
N LYS A 270 20.80 4.48 -5.34
CA LYS A 270 19.99 5.01 -6.45
C LYS A 270 20.55 6.35 -6.90
N PHE A 271 20.68 6.51 -8.21
CA PHE A 271 21.02 7.80 -8.80
C PHE A 271 19.91 8.84 -8.57
N SER A 272 20.30 10.04 -8.17
CA SER A 272 19.39 11.15 -7.86
C SER A 272 18.51 11.52 -9.06
N LYS A 273 19.12 11.64 -10.25
CA LYS A 273 18.48 12.16 -11.48
C LYS A 273 17.80 11.13 -12.37
N ARG A 274 18.08 9.83 -12.22
CA ARG A 274 17.46 8.76 -13.05
C ARG A 274 17.20 7.52 -12.23
N ALA A 275 16.28 6.67 -12.68
CA ALA A 275 15.99 5.36 -12.11
C ALA A 275 17.08 4.32 -12.46
N LEU A 276 18.31 4.64 -12.07
CA LEU A 276 19.48 3.76 -12.15
C LEU A 276 19.90 3.38 -10.74
N PHE A 277 20.08 2.10 -10.52
CA PHE A 277 20.46 1.50 -9.25
C PHE A 277 21.79 0.78 -9.42
N PHE A 278 22.63 0.86 -8.39
CA PHE A 278 23.87 0.11 -8.29
C PHE A 278 23.78 -0.83 -7.09
N TYR A 279 23.93 -2.13 -7.37
CA TYR A 279 23.87 -3.18 -6.37
C TYR A 279 25.27 -3.66 -6.05
N TYR A 280 25.62 -3.64 -4.77
CA TYR A 280 26.92 -4.11 -4.30
C TYR A 280 26.78 -5.52 -3.74
N PRO A 281 27.30 -6.53 -4.46
CA PRO A 281 27.11 -7.91 -4.08
C PRO A 281 27.89 -8.25 -2.81
N HIS A 282 27.26 -9.02 -1.94
CA HIS A 282 27.88 -9.56 -0.74
C HIS A 282 28.38 -10.99 -1.01
N GLY A 283 29.63 -11.27 -0.66
CA GLY A 283 30.14 -12.65 -0.66
C GLY A 283 29.54 -13.41 0.52
N ASP A 284 28.79 -14.48 0.26
CA ASP A 284 28.20 -15.32 1.32
C ASP A 284 29.30 -16.02 2.11
N THR A 285 29.64 -15.51 3.30
CA THR A 285 30.66 -16.11 4.17
C THR A 285 30.25 -17.48 4.74
N ARG A 286 28.98 -17.91 4.58
CA ARG A 286 28.51 -19.22 5.06
C ARG A 286 28.79 -20.37 4.11
N LYS A 287 29.18 -20.08 2.86
CA LYS A 287 29.62 -21.07 1.88
C LYS A 287 30.97 -20.60 1.37
N ASP A 288 32.04 -21.32 1.68
CA ASP A 288 33.46 -21.08 1.34
C ASP A 288 33.76 -20.93 -0.17
N SER A 289 32.97 -20.18 -0.96
CA SER A 289 32.96 -20.32 -2.42
C SER A 289 32.64 -19.05 -3.21
N PHE A 290 32.24 -17.94 -2.58
CA PHE A 290 31.88 -16.72 -3.32
C PHE A 290 32.59 -15.47 -2.79
N SER A 291 33.55 -15.02 -3.59
CA SER A 291 34.24 -13.74 -3.41
C SER A 291 33.42 -12.61 -4.06
N ALA A 292 33.31 -11.47 -3.38
CA ALA A 292 32.52 -10.33 -3.84
C ALA A 292 33.21 -9.64 -5.03
N THR A 293 32.45 -9.25 -6.04
CA THR A 293 33.01 -8.48 -7.16
C THR A 293 33.23 -7.03 -6.75
N LEU A 294 34.30 -6.43 -7.27
CA LEU A 294 34.63 -5.03 -6.99
C LEU A 294 33.66 -4.06 -7.65
N GLN A 295 33.14 -4.42 -8.83
CA GLN A 295 32.21 -3.57 -9.56
C GLN A 295 30.76 -3.79 -9.08
N PRO A 296 29.97 -2.72 -8.97
CA PRO A 296 28.54 -2.83 -8.75
C PRO A 296 27.86 -3.44 -9.98
N LEU A 297 26.73 -4.11 -9.72
CA LEU A 297 25.81 -4.52 -10.77
C LEU A 297 24.84 -3.35 -11.05
N PRO A 298 24.88 -2.71 -12.24
CA PRO A 298 23.93 -1.68 -12.58
C PRO A 298 22.58 -2.28 -12.97
N MET A 299 21.49 -1.69 -12.48
CA MET A 299 20.13 -1.98 -12.93
C MET A 299 19.47 -0.65 -13.31
N ALA A 300 19.00 -0.52 -14.54
CA ALA A 300 18.19 0.61 -14.96
C ALA A 300 16.72 0.19 -15.01
N ILE A 301 15.81 1.04 -14.52
CA ILE A 301 14.36 0.86 -14.63
C ILE A 301 13.79 2.04 -15.44
N PRO A 302 13.89 2.02 -16.78
CA PRO A 302 13.56 3.18 -17.62
C PRO A 302 12.11 3.64 -17.49
N LEU A 303 11.17 2.76 -17.16
CA LEU A 303 9.77 3.15 -17.01
C LEU A 303 9.55 4.14 -15.85
N LEU A 304 10.41 4.09 -14.82
CA LEU A 304 10.40 5.05 -13.69
C LEU A 304 11.01 6.41 -14.06
N ASP A 305 11.77 6.52 -15.15
CA ASP A 305 12.15 7.80 -15.75
C ASP A 305 10.95 8.45 -16.49
N THR A 306 9.81 7.76 -16.62
CA THR A 306 8.61 8.28 -17.29
C THR A 306 7.43 8.44 -16.32
N ARG A 307 6.42 9.22 -16.72
CA ARG A 307 5.17 9.35 -15.95
C ARG A 307 4.26 8.13 -15.99
N HIS A 308 4.50 7.18 -16.89
CA HIS A 308 3.56 6.09 -17.17
C HIS A 308 3.35 5.16 -15.97
N ALA A 309 4.41 4.81 -15.23
CA ALA A 309 4.28 3.99 -14.02
C ALA A 309 3.41 4.69 -12.96
N ARG A 310 3.63 6.00 -12.77
CA ARG A 310 2.86 6.85 -11.85
C ARG A 310 1.41 6.95 -12.28
N ASP A 311 1.15 7.24 -13.55
CA ASP A 311 -0.22 7.33 -14.07
C ASP A 311 -0.95 5.99 -13.93
N CYS A 312 -0.30 4.86 -14.22
CA CYS A 312 -0.89 3.53 -14.03
C CYS A 312 -1.27 3.27 -12.57
N ALA A 313 -0.36 3.61 -11.64
CA ALA A 313 -0.62 3.49 -10.21
C ALA A 313 -1.79 4.38 -9.76
N MET A 314 -1.89 5.60 -10.31
CA MET A 314 -3.01 6.51 -10.07
C MET A 314 -4.33 5.92 -10.59
N LEU A 315 -4.38 5.44 -11.84
CA LEU A 315 -5.59 4.83 -12.41
C LEU A 315 -6.03 3.60 -11.60
N SER A 316 -5.09 2.72 -11.23
CA SER A 316 -5.35 1.55 -10.37
C SER A 316 -5.99 1.96 -9.04
N SER A 317 -5.43 2.98 -8.39
CA SER A 317 -5.87 3.43 -7.07
C SER A 317 -7.22 4.14 -7.13
N ILE A 318 -7.46 4.94 -8.18
CA ILE A 318 -8.77 5.57 -8.43
C ILE A 318 -9.83 4.49 -8.71
N SER A 319 -9.51 3.47 -9.52
CA SER A 319 -10.41 2.35 -9.79
C SER A 319 -10.79 1.60 -8.52
N HIS A 320 -9.80 1.32 -7.67
CA HIS A 320 -10.02 0.71 -6.36
C HIS A 320 -10.99 1.55 -5.51
N ASP A 321 -10.72 2.84 -5.32
CA ASP A 321 -11.52 3.70 -4.44
C ASP A 321 -12.96 3.89 -4.94
N LEU A 322 -13.17 3.99 -6.27
CA LEU A 322 -14.51 4.07 -6.86
C LEU A 322 -15.30 2.76 -6.71
N LEU A 323 -14.63 1.62 -6.85
CA LEU A 323 -15.25 0.31 -6.67
C LEU A 323 -15.58 0.04 -5.19
N GLU A 324 -14.68 0.40 -4.29
CA GLU A 324 -14.93 0.36 -2.84
C GLU A 324 -16.15 1.22 -2.49
N TYR A 325 -16.18 2.46 -2.99
CA TYR A 325 -17.29 3.39 -2.79
C TYR A 325 -18.63 2.82 -3.27
N ALA A 326 -18.67 2.27 -4.49
CA ALA A 326 -19.87 1.66 -5.05
C ALA A 326 -20.29 0.40 -4.29
N ALA A 327 -19.34 -0.44 -3.87
CA ALA A 327 -19.60 -1.66 -3.11
C ALA A 327 -20.15 -1.35 -1.71
N VAL A 328 -19.56 -0.37 -1.00
CA VAL A 328 -20.05 0.10 0.31
C VAL A 328 -21.45 0.68 0.19
N ALA A 329 -21.70 1.54 -0.80
CA ALA A 329 -23.03 2.10 -1.04
C ALA A 329 -24.07 1.03 -1.40
N THR A 330 -23.68 0.00 -2.16
CA THR A 330 -24.55 -1.14 -2.50
C THR A 330 -24.86 -2.00 -1.28
N ARG A 331 -23.87 -2.22 -0.40
CA ARG A 331 -24.08 -2.95 0.86
C ARG A 331 -25.02 -2.20 1.80
N ASP A 332 -24.86 -0.89 1.92
CA ASP A 332 -25.72 -0.05 2.78
C ASP A 332 -27.21 -0.12 2.37
N ILE A 333 -27.51 -0.05 1.07
CA ILE A 333 -28.88 -0.21 0.58
C ILE A 333 -29.38 -1.65 0.72
N GLN A 334 -28.50 -2.64 0.58
CA GLN A 334 -28.83 -4.05 0.78
C GLN A 334 -29.20 -4.33 2.25
N GLU A 335 -28.41 -3.85 3.21
CA GLU A 335 -28.67 -3.98 4.65
C GLU A 335 -29.92 -3.21 5.06
N THR A 336 -30.19 -2.06 4.45
CA THR A 336 -31.43 -1.29 4.72
C THR A 336 -32.67 -2.07 4.25
N TRP A 337 -32.60 -2.74 3.09
CA TRP A 337 -33.74 -3.43 2.49
C TRP A 337 -33.95 -4.85 3.06
N LEU A 338 -32.92 -5.68 3.02
CA LEU A 338 -32.94 -7.08 3.44
C LEU A 338 -32.73 -7.25 4.96
N GLY A 339 -32.14 -6.24 5.62
CA GLY A 339 -31.74 -6.33 7.01
C GLY A 339 -30.30 -6.80 7.17
N SER A 340 -29.86 -6.82 8.42
CA SER A 340 -28.56 -7.34 8.84
C SER A 340 -28.76 -8.29 10.02
N SER A 341 -27.68 -8.86 10.56
CA SER A 341 -27.76 -9.67 11.78
C SER A 341 -28.28 -8.89 13.01
N THR A 342 -28.28 -7.56 12.96
CA THR A 342 -28.66 -6.68 14.08
C THR A 342 -30.00 -5.98 13.91
N PHE A 343 -30.53 -5.87 12.68
CA PHE A 343 -31.78 -5.18 12.40
C PHE A 343 -32.60 -5.86 11.29
N THR A 344 -33.92 -5.93 11.45
CA THR A 344 -34.86 -6.50 10.48
C THR A 344 -35.04 -5.58 9.27
N GLY A 345 -34.89 -6.10 8.06
CA GLY A 345 -35.02 -5.30 6.84
C GLY A 345 -36.44 -4.77 6.59
N ALA A 346 -36.55 -3.68 5.82
CA ALA A 346 -37.84 -3.13 5.41
C ALA A 346 -38.71 -4.15 4.63
N ARG A 347 -38.08 -5.07 3.89
CA ARG A 347 -38.72 -6.16 3.15
C ARG A 347 -39.56 -7.09 4.04
N GLU A 348 -39.06 -7.44 5.22
CA GLU A 348 -39.66 -8.49 6.06
C GLU A 348 -40.99 -8.04 6.69
N LEU A 349 -41.20 -6.73 6.84
CA LEU A 349 -42.39 -6.17 7.50
C LEU A 349 -43.69 -6.58 6.77
N GLY A 350 -43.71 -6.51 5.44
CA GLY A 350 -44.88 -6.90 4.64
C GLY A 350 -45.20 -8.39 4.74
N GLN A 351 -44.16 -9.23 4.71
CA GLN A 351 -44.32 -10.69 4.83
C GLN A 351 -44.78 -11.11 6.24
N ILE A 352 -44.19 -10.53 7.29
CA ILE A 352 -44.61 -10.76 8.69
C ILE A 352 -46.07 -10.35 8.88
N TRP A 353 -46.46 -9.21 8.32
CA TRP A 353 -47.83 -8.72 8.37
C TRP A 353 -48.80 -9.66 7.65
N LEU A 354 -48.46 -10.08 6.42
CA LEU A 354 -49.28 -11.01 5.64
C LEU A 354 -49.46 -12.35 6.35
N GLN A 355 -48.40 -12.90 6.93
CA GLN A 355 -48.46 -14.15 7.69
C GLN A 355 -49.31 -14.01 8.95
N ALA A 356 -49.25 -12.86 9.64
CA ALA A 356 -50.11 -12.60 10.79
C ALA A 356 -51.59 -12.56 10.37
N PHE A 357 -51.90 -11.93 9.24
CA PHE A 357 -53.26 -11.89 8.70
C PHE A 357 -53.74 -13.29 8.28
N GLN A 358 -52.90 -14.07 7.61
CA GLN A 358 -53.23 -15.43 7.18
C GLN A 358 -53.48 -16.39 8.36
N ARG A 359 -52.71 -16.27 9.45
CA ARG A 359 -52.97 -17.02 10.70
C ARG A 359 -54.34 -16.69 11.27
N LYS A 360 -54.70 -15.40 11.27
CA LYS A 360 -56.02 -14.95 11.75
C LYS A 360 -57.16 -15.45 10.87
N LEU A 361 -56.98 -15.55 9.55
CA LEU A 361 -57.96 -16.19 8.67
C LEU A 361 -58.14 -17.69 8.97
N ALA A 362 -57.08 -18.39 9.38
CA ALA A 362 -57.15 -19.80 9.72
C ALA A 362 -58.02 -20.07 10.96
N ASP A 363 -58.14 -19.10 11.87
CA ASP A 363 -58.99 -19.21 13.06
C ASP A 363 -60.49 -19.23 12.73
N PHE A 364 -60.89 -18.84 11.50
CA PHE A 364 -62.29 -18.79 11.04
C PHE A 364 -62.65 -19.96 10.08
N ASP A 365 -61.99 -21.12 10.19
CA ASP A 365 -62.29 -22.38 9.48
C ASP A 365 -62.32 -22.31 7.93
N ALA A 366 -61.46 -21.50 7.33
CA ALA A 366 -61.25 -21.53 5.88
C ALA A 366 -60.43 -22.79 5.48
N GLU A 367 -60.97 -23.67 4.62
CA GLU A 367 -60.28 -24.88 4.13
C GLU A 367 -58.91 -24.58 3.47
N GLN A 368 -58.71 -23.36 2.96
CA GLN A 368 -57.42 -22.80 2.52
C GLN A 368 -57.36 -21.28 2.78
N PRO A 369 -56.78 -20.81 3.90
CA PRO A 369 -56.71 -19.38 4.20
C PRO A 369 -55.74 -18.68 3.22
N ASN A 370 -56.27 -17.80 2.36
CA ASN A 370 -55.48 -17.01 1.41
C ASN A 370 -55.72 -15.52 1.64
N ALA A 371 -54.83 -14.92 2.45
CA ALA A 371 -54.82 -13.49 2.77
C ALA A 371 -54.82 -12.60 1.51
N MET A 372 -54.02 -12.96 0.50
CA MET A 372 -53.93 -12.18 -0.75
C MET A 372 -55.24 -12.17 -1.52
N LEU A 373 -55.91 -13.31 -1.62
CA LEU A 373 -57.20 -13.42 -2.30
C LEU A 373 -58.26 -12.56 -1.59
N ASP A 374 -58.31 -12.60 -0.26
CA ASP A 374 -59.27 -11.83 0.52
C ASP A 374 -59.05 -10.31 0.39
N MET A 375 -57.79 -9.85 0.38
CA MET A 375 -57.46 -8.45 0.13
C MET A 375 -57.82 -7.99 -1.28
N ILE A 376 -57.58 -8.83 -2.30
CA ILE A 376 -57.96 -8.52 -3.68
C ILE A 376 -59.49 -8.48 -3.82
N CYS A 377 -60.21 -9.40 -3.19
CA CYS A 377 -61.67 -9.39 -3.16
C CYS A 377 -62.21 -8.12 -2.47
N ALA A 378 -61.62 -7.73 -1.34
CA ALA A 378 -61.97 -6.49 -0.65
C ALA A 378 -61.74 -5.26 -1.53
N LEU A 379 -60.59 -5.19 -2.23
CA LEU A 379 -60.26 -4.09 -3.12
C LEU A 379 -61.24 -3.98 -4.32
N LEU A 380 -61.61 -5.12 -4.93
CA LEU A 380 -62.43 -5.15 -6.14
C LEU A 380 -63.93 -5.02 -5.87
N THR A 381 -64.41 -5.59 -4.77
CA THR A 381 -65.86 -5.72 -4.49
C THR A 381 -66.32 -4.88 -3.30
N GLY A 382 -65.38 -4.38 -2.49
CA GLY A 382 -65.68 -3.77 -1.20
C GLY A 382 -66.18 -4.76 -0.14
N TYR A 383 -66.31 -6.06 -0.47
CA TYR A 383 -66.76 -7.09 0.46
C TYR A 383 -65.62 -7.48 1.40
N LYS A 384 -65.88 -7.40 2.71
CA LYS A 384 -64.92 -7.70 3.77
C LYS A 384 -65.34 -8.98 4.48
N SER A 385 -64.48 -10.00 4.44
CA SER A 385 -64.69 -11.25 5.18
C SER A 385 -64.74 -11.00 6.69
N GLU A 386 -65.26 -11.96 7.45
CA GLU A 386 -65.31 -11.85 8.92
C GLU A 386 -63.90 -11.81 9.53
N GLY A 387 -62.97 -12.64 9.02
CA GLY A 387 -61.56 -12.59 9.40
C GLY A 387 -60.86 -11.27 9.03
N PHE A 388 -61.22 -10.66 7.89
CA PHE A 388 -60.76 -9.31 7.54
C PHE A 388 -61.27 -8.28 8.55
N ARG A 389 -62.55 -8.30 8.88
CA ARG A 389 -63.14 -7.33 9.82
C ARG A 389 -62.56 -7.46 11.22
N ASP A 390 -62.32 -8.69 11.69
CA ASP A 390 -61.68 -8.94 12.99
C ASP A 390 -60.22 -8.46 12.98
N TYR A 391 -59.43 -8.85 11.97
CA TYR A 391 -58.02 -8.48 11.92
C TYR A 391 -57.79 -6.97 11.81
N PHE A 392 -58.51 -6.30 10.89
CA PHE A 392 -58.39 -4.86 10.67
C PHE A 392 -59.11 -4.03 11.75
N GLY A 393 -60.09 -4.61 12.46
CA GLY A 393 -60.73 -4.01 13.63
C GLY A 393 -59.95 -4.22 14.94
N SER A 394 -59.05 -5.21 15.00
CA SER A 394 -58.17 -5.46 16.14
C SER A 394 -57.01 -4.44 16.19
N SER A 395 -56.79 -3.83 17.36
CA SER A 395 -55.84 -2.72 17.51
C SER A 395 -54.36 -3.14 17.60
N GLU A 396 -54.06 -4.44 17.73
CA GLU A 396 -52.72 -4.92 18.06
C GLU A 396 -51.74 -4.80 16.88
N HIS A 397 -52.18 -5.14 15.67
CA HIS A 397 -51.34 -5.09 14.46
C HIS A 397 -51.71 -3.94 13.52
N MET A 398 -52.93 -3.39 13.62
CA MET A 398 -53.48 -2.36 12.71
C MET A 398 -53.75 -1.01 13.39
N SER A 399 -53.06 -0.71 14.49
CA SER A 399 -53.08 0.65 15.07
C SER A 399 -52.44 1.68 14.12
N ASP A 400 -52.93 2.93 14.18
CA ASP A 400 -52.35 4.05 13.42
C ASP A 400 -50.84 4.20 13.65
N ARG A 401 -50.37 3.91 14.88
CA ARG A 401 -48.95 3.95 15.23
C ARG A 401 -48.14 2.85 14.53
N ALA A 402 -48.70 1.63 14.45
CA ALA A 402 -48.06 0.52 13.74
C ALA A 402 -48.00 0.79 12.23
N LEU A 403 -49.10 1.29 11.66
CA LEU A 403 -49.17 1.69 10.24
C LEU A 403 -48.20 2.82 9.92
N GLN A 404 -48.10 3.84 10.77
CA GLN A 404 -47.15 4.94 10.58
C GLN A 404 -45.70 4.46 10.66
N LYS A 405 -45.37 3.54 11.57
CA LYS A 405 -44.03 2.96 11.66
C LYS A 405 -43.70 2.16 10.40
N TRP A 406 -44.63 1.35 9.91
CA TRP A 406 -44.47 0.59 8.67
C TRP A 406 -44.26 1.52 7.47
N ASP A 407 -45.12 2.53 7.34
CA ASP A 407 -45.05 3.57 6.30
C ASP A 407 -43.69 4.25 6.27
N ASN A 408 -43.22 4.75 7.42
CA ASN A 408 -41.92 5.41 7.53
C ASN A 408 -40.79 4.44 7.16
N THR A 409 -40.77 3.23 7.75
CA THR A 409 -39.65 2.29 7.55
C THR A 409 -39.48 1.89 6.08
N VAL A 410 -40.58 1.53 5.39
CA VAL A 410 -40.52 1.11 3.98
C VAL A 410 -40.32 2.30 3.04
N SER A 411 -40.99 3.43 3.31
CA SER A 411 -40.80 4.65 2.50
C SER A 411 -39.36 5.16 2.57
N ASP A 412 -38.80 5.24 3.78
CA ASP A 412 -37.42 5.71 4.00
C ASP A 412 -36.42 4.76 3.35
N ALA A 413 -36.63 3.45 3.43
CA ALA A 413 -35.80 2.46 2.75
C ALA A 413 -35.84 2.61 1.22
N LEU A 414 -37.02 2.71 0.61
CA LEU A 414 -37.16 2.89 -0.84
C LEU A 414 -36.61 4.23 -1.33
N LEU A 415 -36.81 5.30 -0.57
CA LEU A 415 -36.21 6.62 -0.83
C LEU A 415 -34.68 6.54 -0.76
N LYS A 416 -34.12 5.89 0.26
CA LYS A 416 -32.68 5.67 0.40
C LYS A 416 -32.12 4.85 -0.76
N ILE A 417 -32.77 3.76 -1.17
CA ILE A 417 -32.36 2.95 -2.33
C ILE A 417 -32.31 3.82 -3.60
N ARG A 418 -33.37 4.60 -3.88
CA ARG A 418 -33.45 5.49 -5.04
C ARG A 418 -32.32 6.53 -5.03
N ASP A 419 -32.15 7.22 -3.91
CA ASP A 419 -31.22 8.36 -3.81
C ASP A 419 -29.77 7.90 -3.78
N THR A 420 -29.44 6.84 -3.03
CA THR A 420 -28.09 6.26 -3.03
C THR A 420 -27.73 5.71 -4.40
N THR A 421 -28.65 5.03 -5.08
CA THR A 421 -28.34 4.48 -6.41
C THR A 421 -28.14 5.56 -7.46
N SER A 422 -29.01 6.58 -7.49
CA SER A 422 -28.95 7.66 -8.49
C SER A 422 -27.86 8.70 -8.23
N ARG A 423 -27.55 9.02 -6.96
CA ARG A 423 -26.60 10.08 -6.58
C ARG A 423 -25.22 9.57 -6.19
N ARG A 424 -25.08 8.30 -5.81
CA ARG A 424 -23.80 7.71 -5.38
C ARG A 424 -23.32 6.62 -6.34
N ILE A 425 -24.08 5.54 -6.51
CA ILE A 425 -23.63 4.36 -7.27
C ILE A 425 -23.45 4.68 -8.77
N VAL A 426 -24.47 5.25 -9.42
CA VAL A 426 -24.40 5.57 -10.86
C VAL A 426 -23.26 6.53 -11.18
N PRO A 427 -23.09 7.68 -10.50
CA PRO A 427 -21.95 8.58 -10.75
C PRO A 427 -20.59 7.94 -10.48
N ALA A 428 -20.45 7.06 -9.49
CA ALA A 428 -19.20 6.34 -9.22
C ALA A 428 -18.85 5.40 -10.37
N LEU A 429 -19.81 4.65 -10.90
CA LEU A 429 -19.61 3.78 -12.06
C LEU A 429 -19.34 4.56 -13.36
N GLN A 430 -19.98 5.72 -13.55
CA GLN A 430 -19.68 6.60 -14.69
C GLN A 430 -18.24 7.12 -14.65
N ARG A 431 -17.72 7.44 -13.46
CA ARG A 431 -16.31 7.85 -13.28
C ARG A 431 -15.36 6.69 -13.52
N LEU A 432 -15.72 5.50 -13.06
CA LEU A 432 -14.95 4.29 -13.31
C LEU A 432 -14.90 3.98 -14.82
N TYR A 433 -16.00 4.21 -15.54
CA TYR A 433 -16.04 4.08 -17.00
C TYR A 433 -15.01 4.98 -17.68
N VAL A 434 -14.90 6.25 -17.28
CA VAL A 434 -13.90 7.18 -17.83
C VAL A 434 -12.46 6.69 -17.59
N VAL A 435 -12.17 6.12 -16.43
CA VAL A 435 -10.85 5.54 -16.12
C VAL A 435 -10.55 4.34 -17.01
N PHE A 436 -11.51 3.42 -17.17
CA PHE A 436 -11.34 2.24 -18.01
C PHE A 436 -11.31 2.57 -19.51
N ASP A 437 -11.95 3.66 -19.95
CA ASP A 437 -11.89 4.13 -21.33
C ASP A 437 -10.48 4.64 -21.67
N GLU A 438 -9.84 5.38 -20.75
CA GLU A 438 -8.43 5.74 -20.88
C GLU A 438 -7.53 4.49 -20.89
N LEU A 439 -7.78 3.52 -20.01
CA LEU A 439 -7.01 2.26 -19.96
C LEU A 439 -7.17 1.44 -21.26
N HIS A 440 -8.36 1.45 -21.86
CA HIS A 440 -8.61 0.85 -23.17
C HIS A 440 -7.90 1.63 -24.28
N GLY A 441 -7.77 2.95 -24.16
CA GLY A 441 -6.87 3.73 -25.02
C GLY A 441 -5.42 3.25 -24.92
N TRP A 442 -4.93 3.01 -23.69
CA TRP A 442 -3.56 2.55 -23.44
C TRP A 442 -3.29 1.17 -24.03
N SER A 443 -4.23 0.22 -23.92
CA SER A 443 -4.06 -1.14 -24.46
C SER A 443 -3.89 -1.18 -25.99
N ASN A 444 -4.34 -0.15 -26.69
CA ASN A 444 -4.22 -0.02 -28.15
C ASN A 444 -2.96 0.75 -28.60
N LEU A 445 -2.20 1.35 -27.67
CA LEU A 445 -1.06 2.20 -27.98
C LEU A 445 0.27 1.46 -27.74
N PRO A 446 1.22 1.49 -28.69
CA PRO A 446 2.47 0.74 -28.59
C PRO A 446 3.37 1.20 -27.45
N HIS A 447 3.26 2.47 -27.02
CA HIS A 447 4.05 3.03 -25.91
C HIS A 447 3.73 2.38 -24.55
N PHE A 448 2.56 1.75 -24.43
CA PHE A 448 2.12 1.09 -23.20
C PHE A 448 2.23 -0.45 -23.29
N SER A 449 2.92 -0.99 -24.30
CA SER A 449 3.05 -2.44 -24.49
C SER A 449 3.64 -3.16 -23.27
N LEU A 450 4.55 -2.51 -22.53
CA LEU A 450 5.15 -3.04 -21.30
C LEU A 450 4.14 -3.29 -20.18
N PHE A 451 2.96 -2.64 -20.21
CA PHE A 451 1.88 -2.90 -19.25
C PHE A 451 1.08 -4.17 -19.59
N GLU A 452 1.23 -4.71 -20.80
CA GLU A 452 0.59 -5.95 -21.25
C GLU A 452 -0.94 -5.95 -21.01
N LEU A 453 -1.57 -4.79 -21.22
CA LEU A 453 -3.00 -4.62 -21.07
C LEU A 453 -3.71 -5.34 -22.22
N ALA A 454 -4.38 -6.46 -21.93
CA ALA A 454 -5.19 -7.16 -22.91
C ALA A 454 -6.43 -6.31 -23.27
N PRO A 455 -6.58 -5.84 -24.52
CA PRO A 455 -7.68 -4.96 -24.90
C PRO A 455 -9.05 -5.63 -24.71
N GLU A 456 -9.13 -6.94 -24.91
CA GLU A 456 -10.33 -7.75 -24.70
C GLU A 456 -10.78 -7.72 -23.23
N ASN A 457 -9.85 -7.94 -22.29
CA ASN A 457 -10.17 -7.93 -20.85
C ASN A 457 -10.61 -6.55 -20.37
N VAL A 458 -9.94 -5.48 -20.82
CA VAL A 458 -10.32 -4.11 -20.47
C VAL A 458 -11.70 -3.77 -21.04
N LYS A 459 -12.00 -4.21 -22.26
CA LYS A 459 -13.31 -4.02 -22.90
C LYS A 459 -14.42 -4.81 -22.18
N GLU A 460 -14.16 -6.03 -21.73
CA GLU A 460 -15.11 -6.78 -20.90
C GLU A 460 -15.43 -6.03 -19.60
N CYS A 461 -14.43 -5.44 -18.94
CA CYS A 461 -14.67 -4.58 -17.77
C CYS A 461 -15.51 -3.35 -18.12
N LEU A 462 -15.25 -2.69 -19.26
CA LEU A 462 -16.07 -1.57 -19.75
C LEU A 462 -17.53 -1.97 -19.96
N ASP A 463 -17.78 -3.12 -20.60
CA ASP A 463 -19.13 -3.66 -20.82
C ASP A 463 -19.83 -3.95 -19.48
N MET A 464 -19.11 -4.53 -18.51
CA MET A 464 -19.64 -4.77 -17.16
C MET A 464 -19.98 -3.46 -16.43
N ILE A 465 -19.16 -2.42 -16.56
CA ILE A 465 -19.42 -1.10 -15.98
C ILE A 465 -20.67 -0.49 -16.61
N GLN A 466 -20.83 -0.57 -17.94
CA GLN A 466 -22.03 -0.09 -18.63
C GLN A 466 -23.29 -0.84 -18.18
N THR A 467 -23.22 -2.17 -18.08
CA THR A 467 -24.29 -2.98 -17.50
C THR A 467 -24.59 -2.55 -16.06
N GLY A 468 -23.57 -2.27 -15.26
CA GLY A 468 -23.73 -1.77 -13.89
C GLY A 468 -24.44 -0.42 -13.82
N ILE A 469 -24.07 0.54 -14.67
CA ILE A 469 -24.73 1.85 -14.78
C ILE A 469 -26.21 1.68 -15.13
N PHE A 470 -26.51 0.81 -16.10
CA PHE A 470 -27.87 0.53 -16.54
C PHE A 470 -28.69 -0.15 -15.43
N VAL A 471 -28.16 -1.21 -14.82
CA VAL A 471 -28.82 -1.97 -13.75
C VAL A 471 -29.06 -1.10 -12.51
N ALA A 472 -28.10 -0.25 -12.14
CA ALA A 472 -28.26 0.71 -11.05
C ALA A 472 -29.33 1.77 -11.37
N SER A 473 -29.32 2.35 -12.58
CA SER A 473 -30.35 3.30 -12.99
C SER A 473 -31.75 2.65 -12.96
N TRP A 474 -31.84 1.40 -13.41
CA TRP A 474 -33.08 0.62 -13.38
C TRP A 474 -33.55 0.33 -11.94
N LEU A 475 -32.63 0.09 -10.99
CA LEU A 475 -32.99 -0.05 -9.58
C LEU A 475 -33.61 1.23 -9.02
N ALA A 476 -33.05 2.39 -9.35
CA ALA A 476 -33.57 3.68 -8.89
C ALA A 476 -35.00 3.93 -9.41
N ASP A 477 -35.26 3.58 -10.68
CA ASP A 477 -36.59 3.69 -11.26
C ASP A 477 -37.57 2.68 -10.65
N THR A 478 -37.13 1.43 -10.46
CA THR A 478 -37.95 0.39 -9.82
C THR A 478 -38.30 0.76 -8.39
N ALA A 479 -37.37 1.30 -7.60
CA ALA A 479 -37.63 1.80 -6.26
C ALA A 479 -38.61 2.97 -6.24
N ARG A 480 -38.56 3.85 -7.25
CA ARG A 480 -39.53 4.97 -7.40
C ARG A 480 -40.94 4.45 -7.69
N THR A 481 -41.07 3.51 -8.61
CA THR A 481 -42.36 2.88 -8.94
C THR A 481 -42.92 2.15 -7.72
N GLU A 482 -42.09 1.36 -7.04
CA GLU A 482 -42.51 0.60 -5.86
C GLU A 482 -42.92 1.49 -4.70
N LEU A 483 -42.23 2.61 -4.49
CA LEU A 483 -42.63 3.61 -3.50
C LEU A 483 -44.02 4.19 -3.81
N SER A 484 -44.33 4.45 -5.08
CA SER A 484 -45.66 4.92 -5.51
C SER A 484 -46.74 3.89 -5.24
N HIS A 485 -46.48 2.61 -5.59
CA HIS A 485 -47.37 1.49 -5.31
C HIS A 485 -47.63 1.36 -3.80
N PHE A 486 -46.57 1.39 -2.99
CA PHE A 486 -46.66 1.28 -1.53
C PHE A 486 -47.46 2.43 -0.90
N LYS A 487 -47.27 3.68 -1.35
CA LYS A 487 -48.03 4.83 -0.83
C LYS A 487 -49.53 4.71 -1.11
N ASN A 488 -49.91 4.27 -2.32
CA ASN A 488 -51.31 4.00 -2.65
C ASN A 488 -51.88 2.86 -1.81
N PHE A 489 -51.12 1.78 -1.63
CA PHE A 489 -51.49 0.66 -0.74
C PHE A 489 -51.71 1.11 0.71
N MET A 490 -50.79 1.89 1.28
CA MET A 490 -50.94 2.42 2.64
C MET A 490 -52.13 3.38 2.76
N GLY A 491 -52.41 4.17 1.72
CA GLY A 491 -53.60 5.01 1.64
C GLY A 491 -54.89 4.21 1.67
N TRP A 492 -54.97 3.15 0.85
CA TRP A 492 -56.10 2.21 0.86
C TRP A 492 -56.26 1.52 2.22
N LEU A 493 -55.16 1.06 2.81
CA LEU A 493 -55.22 0.34 4.07
C LEU A 493 -55.72 1.23 5.23
N ARG A 494 -55.24 2.48 5.30
CA ARG A 494 -55.76 3.49 6.26
C ARG A 494 -57.24 3.80 6.02
N PHE A 495 -57.66 3.89 4.76
CA PHE A 495 -59.07 4.09 4.40
C PHE A 495 -59.95 2.93 4.88
N GLU A 496 -59.53 1.68 4.68
CA GLU A 496 -60.31 0.52 5.11
C GLU A 496 -60.39 0.38 6.63
N THR A 497 -59.30 0.66 7.35
CA THR A 497 -59.27 0.67 8.81
C THR A 497 -60.16 1.80 9.37
N ALA A 498 -60.09 3.00 8.80
CA ALA A 498 -60.94 4.12 9.21
C ALA A 498 -62.43 3.84 8.97
N ALA A 499 -62.77 3.25 7.81
CA ALA A 499 -64.15 2.88 7.48
C ALA A 499 -64.72 1.79 8.40
N LEU A 500 -63.88 0.88 8.92
CA LEU A 500 -64.30 -0.12 9.90
C LEU A 500 -64.52 0.47 11.30
N ASN A 501 -63.70 1.44 11.70
CA ASN A 501 -63.79 2.09 13.00
C ASN A 501 -64.91 3.15 13.06
N ASN A 502 -65.14 3.90 11.97
CA ASN A 502 -66.11 5.00 11.88
C ASN A 502 -67.00 4.87 10.62
N PRO A 503 -68.00 3.98 10.62
CA PRO A 503 -68.83 3.69 9.44
C PRO A 503 -69.75 4.85 8.99
N THR A 504 -69.87 5.93 9.80
CA THR A 504 -70.70 7.11 9.51
C THR A 504 -70.01 8.19 8.68
N GLU A 505 -68.67 8.16 8.58
CA GLU A 505 -67.90 9.14 7.80
C GLU A 505 -67.66 8.60 6.37
N ARG A 506 -68.21 9.27 5.36
CA ARG A 506 -67.90 8.97 3.95
C ARG A 506 -66.60 9.65 3.57
N LEU A 507 -65.49 8.96 3.82
CA LEU A 507 -64.19 9.38 3.31
C LEU A 507 -64.16 9.18 1.78
N LEU A 508 -63.55 10.12 1.06
CA LEU A 508 -63.26 9.96 -0.37
C LEU A 508 -61.94 9.19 -0.50
N PRO A 509 -61.86 8.16 -1.37
CA PRO A 509 -60.61 7.44 -1.58
C PRO A 509 -59.58 8.33 -2.28
N GLU A 510 -58.43 8.54 -1.64
CA GLU A 510 -57.28 9.28 -2.18
C GLU A 510 -56.21 8.34 -2.80
N PHE A 511 -56.59 7.14 -3.22
CA PHE A 511 -55.67 6.11 -3.72
C PHE A 511 -56.12 5.53 -5.06
N ASP A 512 -55.16 5.08 -5.88
CA ASP A 512 -55.42 4.40 -7.15
C ASP A 512 -55.52 2.88 -6.95
N HIS A 513 -56.70 2.31 -7.24
CA HIS A 513 -56.98 0.88 -7.12
C HIS A 513 -56.04 -0.01 -7.96
N VAL A 514 -55.57 0.47 -9.12
CA VAL A 514 -54.66 -0.30 -9.99
C VAL A 514 -53.28 -0.39 -9.35
N GLU A 515 -52.81 0.69 -8.74
CA GLU A 515 -51.53 0.73 -8.04
C GLU A 515 -51.55 -0.12 -6.77
N VAL A 516 -52.67 -0.09 -6.02
CA VAL A 516 -52.88 -0.98 -4.88
C VAL A 516 -52.82 -2.45 -5.31
N ASN A 517 -53.52 -2.81 -6.39
CA ASN A 517 -53.51 -4.19 -6.92
C ASN A 517 -52.11 -4.62 -7.40
N SER A 518 -51.34 -3.70 -7.98
CA SER A 518 -49.95 -3.96 -8.40
C SER A 518 -49.04 -4.22 -7.19
N TYR A 519 -49.19 -3.43 -6.11
CA TYR A 519 -48.47 -3.66 -4.86
C TYR A 519 -48.84 -4.99 -4.20
N LEU A 520 -50.14 -5.31 -4.15
CA LEU A 520 -50.62 -6.60 -3.62
C LEU A 520 -49.95 -7.76 -4.35
N LYS A 521 -49.94 -7.74 -5.68
CA LYS A 521 -49.41 -8.85 -6.49
C LYS A 521 -47.90 -9.00 -6.44
N SER A 522 -47.14 -7.94 -6.19
CA SER A 522 -45.68 -7.95 -6.34
C SER A 522 -44.92 -7.42 -5.12
N GLY A 523 -45.35 -6.35 -4.49
CA GLY A 523 -44.62 -5.73 -3.38
C GLY A 523 -44.66 -6.49 -2.06
N LEU A 524 -45.79 -7.13 -1.72
CA LEU A 524 -45.96 -7.81 -0.42
C LEU A 524 -45.22 -9.16 -0.32
N THR A 525 -45.08 -9.89 -1.42
CA THR A 525 -44.53 -11.25 -1.42
C THR A 525 -43.19 -11.37 -2.15
N ASP A 526 -43.09 -10.82 -3.37
CA ASP A 526 -41.94 -10.96 -4.28
C ASP A 526 -41.52 -9.60 -4.84
N CYS A 527 -41.04 -8.72 -3.96
CA CYS A 527 -40.68 -7.36 -4.36
C CYS A 527 -39.60 -7.40 -5.44
N GLN A 528 -39.79 -6.67 -6.53
CA GLN A 528 -38.85 -6.70 -7.65
C GLN A 528 -37.44 -6.24 -7.26
N VAL A 529 -37.33 -5.37 -6.24
CA VAL A 529 -36.07 -4.85 -5.70
C VAL A 529 -35.14 -5.98 -5.23
N ASP A 530 -35.69 -7.11 -4.76
CA ASP A 530 -34.92 -8.25 -4.26
C ASP A 530 -33.91 -8.81 -5.30
N ARG A 531 -34.27 -8.74 -6.58
CA ARG A 531 -33.45 -9.27 -7.70
C ARG A 531 -32.15 -8.53 -7.93
N TRP A 532 -31.99 -7.34 -7.34
CA TRP A 532 -30.74 -6.57 -7.40
C TRP A 532 -29.72 -6.98 -6.33
N PHE A 533 -30.15 -7.76 -5.34
CA PHE A 533 -29.30 -8.22 -4.24
C PHE A 533 -29.17 -9.75 -4.18
N LEU A 534 -30.10 -10.47 -4.80
CA LEU A 534 -30.16 -11.93 -4.83
C LEU A 534 -29.98 -12.45 -6.26
N GLY A 535 -29.39 -13.64 -6.38
CA GLY A 535 -29.24 -14.34 -7.66
C GLY A 535 -27.87 -14.14 -8.33
N SER A 536 -27.80 -14.49 -9.62
CA SER A 536 -26.57 -14.44 -10.42
C SER A 536 -26.27 -13.02 -10.91
N PRO A 537 -25.02 -12.71 -11.28
CA PRO A 537 -24.70 -11.44 -11.94
C PRO A 537 -25.41 -11.30 -13.29
N PRO A 538 -25.75 -10.07 -13.73
CA PRO A 538 -26.38 -9.82 -15.02
C PRO A 538 -25.47 -10.26 -16.17
N GLN A 539 -26.02 -11.01 -17.12
CA GLN A 539 -25.30 -11.55 -18.29
C GLN A 539 -25.65 -10.88 -19.62
N PHE A 540 -26.46 -9.81 -19.60
CA PHE A 540 -26.96 -9.14 -20.80
C PHE A 540 -26.21 -7.82 -21.05
N ARG A 541 -26.21 -7.35 -22.30
CA ARG A 541 -25.72 -6.00 -22.66
C ARG A 541 -26.88 -5.00 -22.77
N PRO A 542 -26.73 -3.74 -22.33
CA PRO A 542 -27.79 -2.73 -22.46
C PRO A 542 -28.26 -2.51 -23.91
N GLU A 543 -27.33 -2.58 -24.87
CA GLU A 543 -27.60 -2.44 -26.30
C GLU A 543 -28.53 -3.52 -26.86
N GLU A 544 -28.49 -4.73 -26.29
CA GLU A 544 -29.35 -5.84 -26.69
C GLU A 544 -30.81 -5.59 -26.30
N LEU A 545 -31.02 -4.84 -25.21
CA LEU A 545 -32.35 -4.43 -24.75
C LEU A 545 -32.91 -3.22 -25.51
N GLN A 546 -32.04 -2.37 -26.08
CA GLN A 546 -32.40 -1.15 -26.82
C GLN A 546 -32.71 -1.39 -28.30
N ARG A 547 -32.13 -2.44 -28.92
CA ARG A 547 -32.29 -2.76 -30.35
C ARG A 547 -33.72 -3.13 -30.81
N HIS A 548 -34.70 -3.15 -29.91
CA HIS A 548 -36.11 -3.36 -30.25
C HIS A 548 -36.87 -2.09 -30.68
N GLY A 549 -36.21 -0.92 -30.66
CA GLY A 549 -36.82 0.37 -31.08
C GLY A 549 -36.59 0.75 -32.54
N GLU A 550 -35.61 0.17 -33.24
CA GLU A 550 -35.37 0.41 -34.67
C GLU A 550 -35.94 -0.75 -35.49
N ALA A 551 -36.85 -0.44 -36.41
CA ALA A 551 -37.53 -1.41 -37.25
C ALA A 551 -36.52 -2.18 -38.13
N THR A 552 -36.09 -3.36 -37.67
CA THR A 552 -35.45 -4.37 -38.55
C THR A 552 -36.42 -4.67 -39.69
N GLU A 553 -35.96 -4.54 -40.94
CA GLU A 553 -36.71 -4.95 -42.13
C GLU A 553 -37.27 -6.36 -41.97
N LEU A 554 -38.54 -6.56 -42.36
CA LEU A 554 -39.27 -7.83 -42.29
C LEU A 554 -38.47 -9.00 -42.90
N ALA A 555 -37.66 -8.72 -43.93
CA ALA A 555 -36.80 -9.70 -44.58
C ALA A 555 -35.71 -10.27 -43.65
N GLY A 556 -35.12 -9.44 -42.78
CA GLY A 556 -34.13 -9.89 -41.79
C GLY A 556 -34.75 -10.71 -40.66
N ILE A 557 -36.00 -10.41 -40.29
CA ILE A 557 -36.76 -11.22 -39.31
C ILE A 557 -37.12 -12.58 -39.92
N LEU A 558 -37.55 -12.61 -41.18
CA LEU A 558 -37.90 -13.84 -41.92
C LEU A 558 -36.67 -14.74 -42.11
N SER A 559 -35.51 -14.18 -42.46
CA SER A 559 -34.29 -14.99 -42.60
C SER A 559 -33.80 -15.53 -41.25
N GLN A 560 -33.94 -14.76 -40.17
CA GLN A 560 -33.61 -15.24 -38.82
C GLN A 560 -34.58 -16.31 -38.32
N THR A 561 -35.87 -16.23 -38.67
CA THR A 561 -36.86 -17.27 -38.34
C THR A 561 -36.63 -18.56 -39.13
N GLU A 562 -36.21 -18.46 -40.39
CA GLU A 562 -35.82 -19.61 -41.21
C GLU A 562 -34.56 -20.29 -40.66
N LEU A 563 -33.58 -19.50 -40.21
CA LEU A 563 -32.38 -20.03 -39.55
C LEU A 563 -32.68 -20.66 -38.17
N ALA A 564 -33.69 -20.14 -37.46
CA ALA A 564 -34.18 -20.69 -36.18
C ALA A 564 -34.90 -22.03 -36.35
N LEU A 565 -35.67 -22.19 -37.42
CA LEU A 565 -36.33 -23.46 -37.78
C LEU A 565 -35.30 -24.57 -38.04
N HIS A 566 -34.12 -24.23 -38.54
CA HIS A 566 -33.06 -25.19 -38.83
C HIS A 566 -32.11 -25.47 -37.64
N THR A 567 -32.09 -24.68 -36.58
CA THR A 567 -31.23 -24.93 -35.39
C THR A 567 -31.93 -24.55 -34.07
N PRO A 568 -32.81 -25.43 -33.54
CA PRO A 568 -33.64 -25.13 -32.38
C PRO A 568 -32.87 -24.87 -31.08
N SER A 569 -31.73 -25.55 -30.90
CA SER A 569 -30.96 -25.52 -29.64
C SER A 569 -30.18 -24.22 -29.40
N LYS A 570 -29.78 -23.52 -30.47
CA LYS A 570 -29.08 -22.22 -30.36
C LYS A 570 -30.05 -21.04 -30.24
N PHE A 571 -31.26 -21.15 -30.80
CA PHE A 571 -32.30 -20.12 -30.73
C PHE A 571 -33.11 -20.16 -29.43
N ALA A 572 -33.25 -21.31 -28.77
CA ALA A 572 -33.95 -21.42 -27.48
C ALA A 572 -33.30 -20.59 -26.35
N ILE A 573 -32.00 -20.30 -26.44
CA ILE A 573 -31.28 -19.44 -25.48
C ILE A 573 -31.50 -17.95 -25.81
N ARG A 574 -31.64 -17.61 -27.10
CA ARG A 574 -31.83 -16.24 -27.60
C ARG A 574 -33.27 -15.75 -27.41
N ASN A 575 -34.27 -16.58 -27.71
CA ASN A 575 -35.69 -16.21 -27.63
C ASN A 575 -36.28 -16.22 -26.21
N LYS A 576 -35.56 -16.77 -25.22
CA LYS A 576 -35.94 -16.58 -23.80
C LYS A 576 -35.86 -15.11 -23.36
N ASN A 577 -35.18 -14.24 -24.13
CA ASN A 577 -35.08 -12.81 -23.81
C ASN A 577 -36.08 -11.92 -24.58
N GLU A 578 -36.95 -12.49 -25.43
CA GLU A 578 -37.66 -11.76 -26.50
C GLU A 578 -39.14 -11.42 -26.23
N SER A 579 -39.66 -11.61 -25.01
CA SER A 579 -41.03 -11.17 -24.67
C SER A 579 -41.01 -10.02 -23.65
N PRO A 580 -41.92 -9.03 -23.72
CA PRO A 580 -42.00 -7.92 -22.75
C PRO A 580 -42.27 -8.40 -21.31
N GLY A 581 -42.80 -9.63 -21.14
CA GLY A 581 -42.92 -10.30 -19.83
C GLY A 581 -41.60 -10.87 -19.28
N ASN A 582 -40.57 -11.09 -20.11
CA ASN A 582 -39.30 -11.69 -19.70
C ASN A 582 -38.27 -10.72 -19.13
N ARG A 583 -38.53 -9.40 -19.14
CA ARG A 583 -37.69 -8.46 -18.37
C ARG A 583 -37.61 -8.89 -16.91
N LEU A 584 -38.68 -9.45 -16.36
CA LEU A 584 -38.76 -9.98 -15.00
C LEU A 584 -37.74 -11.12 -14.74
N LEU A 585 -37.41 -11.96 -15.71
CA LEU A 585 -36.53 -13.12 -15.50
C LEU A 585 -35.02 -12.81 -15.59
N LEU A 586 -34.64 -11.59 -15.95
CA LEU A 586 -33.22 -11.22 -16.05
C LEU A 586 -32.58 -11.18 -14.66
N ASP A 587 -31.41 -11.79 -14.56
CA ASP A 587 -30.50 -11.64 -13.42
C ASP A 587 -30.03 -10.17 -13.35
N ARG A 588 -30.15 -9.54 -12.18
CA ARG A 588 -29.85 -8.11 -11.97
C ARG A 588 -28.94 -7.86 -10.77
N ASN A 589 -28.30 -8.91 -10.25
CA ASN A 589 -27.57 -8.80 -9.00
C ASN A 589 -26.38 -7.83 -9.13
N LEU A 590 -26.56 -6.64 -8.55
CA LEU A 590 -25.60 -5.55 -8.62
C LEU A 590 -24.38 -5.82 -7.73
N SER A 591 -24.59 -6.43 -6.56
CA SER A 591 -23.48 -6.76 -5.65
C SER A 591 -22.56 -7.83 -6.26
N ALA A 592 -23.14 -8.85 -6.90
CA ALA A 592 -22.38 -9.86 -7.63
C ALA A 592 -21.64 -9.28 -8.85
N LEU A 593 -22.26 -8.34 -9.58
CA LEU A 593 -21.61 -7.64 -10.69
C LEU A 593 -20.38 -6.85 -10.22
N LEU A 594 -20.52 -6.09 -9.14
CA LEU A 594 -19.43 -5.30 -8.56
C LEU A 594 -18.30 -6.20 -8.04
N ALA A 595 -18.63 -7.34 -7.41
CA ALA A 595 -17.64 -8.33 -6.99
C ALA A 595 -16.81 -8.87 -8.17
N ASN A 596 -17.49 -9.32 -9.23
CA ASN A 596 -16.81 -9.80 -10.43
C ASN A 596 -15.98 -8.69 -11.11
N LEU A 597 -16.47 -7.46 -11.09
CA LEU A 597 -15.76 -6.32 -11.65
C LEU A 597 -14.50 -6.01 -10.84
N MET A 598 -14.57 -6.09 -9.50
CA MET A 598 -13.39 -5.92 -8.62
C MET A 598 -12.33 -6.98 -8.90
N ASP A 599 -12.70 -8.27 -8.98
CA ASP A 599 -11.76 -9.36 -9.25
C ASP A 599 -11.02 -9.19 -10.58
N ARG A 600 -11.77 -8.87 -11.65
CA ARG A 600 -11.20 -8.67 -12.99
C ARG A 600 -10.33 -7.42 -13.05
N SER A 601 -10.78 -6.32 -12.43
CA SER A 601 -10.03 -5.07 -12.37
C SER A 601 -8.72 -5.26 -11.62
N GLN A 602 -8.76 -5.93 -10.45
CA GLN A 602 -7.56 -6.26 -9.68
C GLN A 602 -6.58 -7.06 -10.54
N SER A 603 -7.02 -8.11 -11.23
CA SER A 603 -6.15 -8.93 -12.07
C SER A 603 -5.46 -8.13 -13.18
N ILE A 604 -6.19 -7.21 -13.84
CA ILE A 604 -5.62 -6.33 -14.87
C ILE A 604 -4.52 -5.44 -14.27
N PHE A 605 -4.80 -4.79 -13.13
CA PHE A 605 -3.84 -3.86 -12.51
C PHE A 605 -2.67 -4.57 -11.82
N GLU A 606 -2.88 -5.77 -11.28
CA GLU A 606 -1.81 -6.61 -10.72
C GLU A 606 -0.81 -7.01 -11.83
N HIS A 607 -1.29 -7.37 -13.02
CA HIS A 607 -0.42 -7.66 -14.15
C HIS A 607 0.28 -6.41 -14.70
N ALA A 608 -0.44 -5.28 -14.74
CA ALA A 608 0.09 -4.00 -15.21
C ALA A 608 1.15 -3.42 -14.27
N CYS A 609 1.03 -3.62 -12.95
CA CYS A 609 1.98 -3.04 -11.99
C CYS A 609 3.41 -3.58 -12.14
N TRP A 610 3.57 -4.77 -12.72
CA TRP A 610 4.87 -5.39 -13.00
C TRP A 610 5.59 -4.79 -14.23
N ALA A 611 4.96 -3.85 -14.96
CA ALA A 611 5.56 -3.20 -16.12
C ALA A 611 6.92 -2.56 -15.81
N SER A 612 7.06 -1.99 -14.60
CA SER A 612 8.32 -1.39 -14.15
C SER A 612 9.40 -2.46 -14.03
N ALA A 613 9.12 -3.57 -13.35
CA ALA A 613 10.04 -4.71 -13.27
C ALA A 613 10.37 -5.30 -14.65
N ARG A 614 9.39 -5.42 -15.57
CA ARG A 614 9.62 -5.88 -16.95
C ARG A 614 10.52 -4.94 -17.75
N SER A 615 10.47 -3.64 -17.46
CA SER A 615 11.36 -2.65 -18.10
C SER A 615 12.79 -2.69 -17.56
N ALA A 616 13.04 -3.41 -16.46
CA ALA A 616 14.33 -3.41 -15.80
C ALA A 616 15.41 -4.06 -16.67
N ASN A 617 16.46 -3.29 -16.95
CA ASN A 617 17.65 -3.74 -17.64
C ASN A 617 18.76 -3.95 -16.62
N VAL A 618 19.09 -5.21 -16.36
CA VAL A 618 20.22 -5.60 -15.52
C VAL A 618 21.46 -5.65 -16.41
N GLY A 619 22.52 -4.94 -16.01
CA GLY A 619 23.81 -4.98 -16.70
C GLY A 619 24.41 -6.39 -16.71
N PRO A 620 25.44 -6.62 -17.55
CA PRO A 620 26.14 -7.91 -17.55
C PRO A 620 26.63 -8.22 -16.13
N ALA A 621 26.17 -9.36 -15.58
CA ALA A 621 26.61 -9.80 -14.28
C ALA A 621 28.14 -9.93 -14.29
N CYS A 622 28.82 -9.26 -13.36
CA CYS A 622 30.22 -9.57 -13.12
C CYS A 622 30.31 -11.06 -12.83
N SER A 623 31.17 -11.76 -13.57
CA SER A 623 31.31 -13.21 -13.47
C SER A 623 31.62 -13.57 -12.02
N ILE A 624 30.65 -14.20 -11.34
CA ILE A 624 30.90 -14.90 -10.09
C ILE A 624 31.73 -16.12 -10.50
N LEU A 625 33.05 -15.94 -10.55
CA LEU A 625 33.95 -17.04 -10.79
C LEU A 625 33.97 -17.89 -9.52
N PRO A 626 33.77 -19.22 -9.60
CA PRO A 626 34.19 -20.09 -8.52
C PRO A 626 35.67 -19.81 -8.30
N SER A 627 36.10 -19.66 -7.04
CA SER A 627 37.51 -19.54 -6.69
C SER A 627 38.28 -20.65 -7.39
N GLN A 628 38.99 -20.34 -8.47
CA GLN A 628 39.78 -21.35 -9.16
C GLN A 628 40.88 -21.75 -8.19
N GLY A 629 40.89 -23.03 -7.83
CA GLY A 629 41.82 -23.60 -6.85
C GLY A 629 43.28 -23.42 -7.26
N LEU A 630 43.86 -22.27 -6.90
CA LEU A 630 45.28 -22.17 -6.67
C LEU A 630 45.61 -22.85 -5.34
N PRO A 631 46.80 -23.49 -5.23
CA PRO A 631 47.11 -24.37 -4.12
C PRO A 631 47.05 -23.59 -2.80
N THR A 632 46.36 -24.19 -1.83
CA THR A 632 46.36 -23.83 -0.42
C THR A 632 47.78 -23.76 0.14
N SER A 633 48.43 -22.60 0.03
CA SER A 633 49.47 -22.19 0.97
C SER A 633 48.81 -21.38 2.08
N SER A 634 48.50 -22.09 3.16
CA SER A 634 48.49 -21.64 4.57
C SER A 634 48.16 -20.16 4.87
N ASP A 635 47.07 -19.99 5.62
CA ASP A 635 47.00 -19.07 6.77
C ASP A 635 46.94 -17.56 6.49
N THR A 636 45.90 -17.10 5.80
CA THR A 636 45.32 -15.78 6.12
C THR A 636 43.92 -16.00 6.67
N ASN A 637 43.85 -16.45 7.93
CA ASN A 637 42.60 -16.41 8.70
C ASN A 637 42.17 -14.94 8.77
N TRP A 638 41.22 -14.55 7.92
CA TRP A 638 40.48 -13.31 8.13
C TRP A 638 39.89 -13.40 9.52
N SER A 639 40.41 -12.60 10.44
CA SER A 639 39.87 -12.55 11.79
C SER A 639 38.39 -12.13 11.71
N ASN A 640 37.57 -12.62 12.64
CA ASN A 640 36.16 -12.21 12.81
C ASN A 640 35.97 -10.69 13.01
N ARG A 641 37.05 -9.88 12.98
CA ARG A 641 37.07 -8.42 13.18
C ARG A 641 37.26 -7.62 11.89
N SER A 642 37.41 -8.29 10.74
CA SER A 642 37.44 -7.61 9.44
C SER A 642 36.02 -7.24 9.00
N PHE A 643 35.86 -6.02 8.47
CA PHE A 643 34.60 -5.55 7.92
C PHE A 643 34.85 -4.67 6.70
N THR A 644 33.83 -4.53 5.86
CA THR A 644 33.87 -3.66 4.69
C THR A 644 32.66 -2.73 4.70
N ARG A 645 32.86 -1.49 4.28
CA ARG A 645 31.80 -0.49 4.09
C ARG A 645 31.89 0.08 2.68
N HIS A 646 30.72 0.37 2.11
CA HIS A 646 30.59 0.93 0.77
C HIS A 646 29.97 2.32 0.86
N HIS A 647 30.50 3.25 0.10
CA HIS A 647 29.92 4.57 -0.12
C HIS A 647 30.02 4.97 -1.58
N VAL A 648 29.07 5.75 -2.06
CA VAL A 648 29.01 6.20 -3.45
C VAL A 648 28.76 7.70 -3.47
N ALA A 649 29.67 8.42 -4.12
CA ALA A 649 29.55 9.85 -4.34
C ALA A 649 29.34 10.17 -5.84
N GLU A 650 28.54 11.19 -6.13
CA GLU A 650 28.36 11.73 -7.48
C GLU A 650 29.50 12.72 -7.78
N ASN A 651 30.25 12.52 -8.86
CA ASN A 651 31.33 13.44 -9.24
C ASN A 651 30.74 14.68 -9.93
N GLY A 652 30.59 15.78 -9.17
CA GLY A 652 29.96 17.03 -9.61
C GLY A 652 30.68 17.81 -10.73
N VAL A 653 31.82 17.32 -11.23
CA VAL A 653 32.62 17.99 -12.27
C VAL A 653 32.04 17.78 -13.68
N SER A 654 31.22 16.75 -13.89
CA SER A 654 30.62 16.47 -15.20
C SER A 654 29.17 17.00 -15.27
N ASN A 655 28.96 18.05 -16.08
CA ASN A 655 27.62 18.55 -16.46
C ASN A 655 26.95 17.64 -17.51
N GLU A 656 27.48 16.42 -17.70
CA GLU A 656 27.03 15.49 -18.71
C GLU A 656 25.88 14.63 -18.17
N ALA A 657 24.89 14.35 -19.04
CA ALA A 657 23.75 13.49 -18.74
C ALA A 657 24.12 12.04 -18.32
N HIS A 658 25.41 11.70 -18.36
CA HIS A 658 25.96 10.36 -18.18
C HIS A 658 26.64 10.10 -16.83
N GLY A 659 26.88 11.13 -16.00
CA GLY A 659 27.32 11.03 -14.60
C GLY A 659 28.53 10.13 -14.32
N GLU A 660 29.67 10.72 -13.96
CA GLU A 660 30.78 9.95 -13.38
C GLU A 660 30.50 9.64 -11.90
N PHE A 661 30.62 8.36 -11.53
CA PHE A 661 30.41 7.92 -10.15
C PHE A 661 31.72 7.48 -9.54
N LEU A 662 31.88 7.78 -8.24
CA LEU A 662 33.03 7.35 -7.45
C LEU A 662 32.54 6.41 -6.36
N GLN A 663 32.99 5.15 -6.43
CA GLN A 663 32.80 4.19 -5.35
C GLN A 663 33.98 4.31 -4.37
N TYR A 664 33.65 4.42 -3.09
CA TYR A 664 34.59 4.29 -1.99
C TYR A 664 34.31 2.99 -1.23
N LEU A 665 35.35 2.18 -1.11
CA LEU A 665 35.35 0.96 -0.29
C LEU A 665 36.31 1.18 0.88
N ALA A 666 35.80 1.05 2.10
CA ALA A 666 36.63 1.04 3.30
C ALA A 666 36.66 -0.39 3.86
N THR A 667 37.80 -1.06 3.80
CA THR A 667 37.97 -2.41 4.33
C THR A 667 38.98 -2.40 5.47
N HIS A 668 38.54 -2.82 6.65
CA HIS A 668 39.42 -3.06 7.78
C HIS A 668 39.95 -4.49 7.73
N VAL A 669 41.27 -4.63 7.73
CA VAL A 669 41.96 -5.92 7.77
C VAL A 669 42.83 -5.97 9.03
N ALA A 670 42.44 -6.83 9.98
CA ALA A 670 43.26 -7.12 11.15
C ALA A 670 44.16 -8.33 10.85
N SER A 671 45.46 -8.07 10.63
CA SER A 671 46.48 -9.07 10.33
C SER A 671 47.62 -8.98 11.36
N GLU A 672 47.58 -9.76 12.45
CA GLU A 672 48.61 -9.66 13.49
C GLU A 672 50.04 -9.84 12.91
N PRO A 673 50.98 -8.90 13.13
CA PRO A 673 50.98 -7.86 14.18
C PRO A 673 50.49 -6.45 13.76
N ARG A 674 49.98 -6.23 12.54
CA ARG A 674 49.55 -4.92 12.02
C ARG A 674 48.08 -4.91 11.53
N SER A 675 47.31 -3.93 11.96
CA SER A 675 45.97 -3.66 11.42
C SER A 675 46.04 -2.56 10.37
N PHE A 676 45.31 -2.76 9.27
CA PHE A 676 45.23 -1.80 8.18
C PHE A 676 43.79 -1.42 7.86
N LEU A 677 43.58 -0.16 7.54
CA LEU A 677 42.35 0.36 6.95
C LEU A 677 42.66 0.73 5.49
N ILE A 678 42.10 -0.05 4.57
CA ILE A 678 42.34 0.08 3.14
C ILE A 678 41.15 0.82 2.53
N PHE A 679 41.43 1.97 1.91
CA PHE A 679 40.48 2.71 1.10
C PHE A 679 40.74 2.43 -0.37
N MET A 680 39.70 2.01 -1.08
CA MET A 680 39.74 1.88 -2.53
C MET A 680 38.75 2.84 -3.16
N LYS A 681 39.24 3.58 -4.14
CA LYS A 681 38.49 4.53 -4.93
C LYS A 681 38.42 4.01 -6.36
N THR A 682 37.22 3.70 -6.82
CA THR A 682 37.00 3.17 -8.16
C THR A 682 36.02 4.08 -8.92
N PRO A 683 36.47 4.77 -9.98
CA PRO A 683 35.56 5.48 -10.87
C PRO A 683 34.84 4.49 -11.78
N TYR A 684 33.57 4.76 -12.05
CA TYR A 684 32.80 4.02 -13.04
C TYR A 684 31.80 4.92 -13.77
N ARG A 685 31.57 4.62 -15.06
CA ARG A 685 30.62 5.32 -15.94
C ARG A 685 29.42 4.42 -16.26
N LYS A 686 28.29 5.03 -16.60
CA LYS A 686 27.05 4.36 -17.04
C LYS A 686 27.27 3.44 -18.27
N PRO A 687 26.36 2.48 -18.53
CA PRO A 687 26.72 1.12 -18.91
C PRO A 687 27.07 1.02 -20.39
N ALA A 688 28.36 1.06 -20.70
CA ALA A 688 28.87 0.61 -21.99
C ALA A 688 30.06 -0.34 -21.81
N GLY A 689 30.04 -1.22 -20.80
CA GLY A 689 31.02 -2.32 -20.71
C GLY A 689 32.50 -1.91 -20.72
N GLU A 690 32.82 -0.63 -20.57
CA GLU A 690 34.19 -0.14 -20.58
C GLU A 690 34.82 -0.48 -19.23
N ALA A 691 35.95 -1.18 -19.32
CA ALA A 691 36.72 -1.63 -18.19
C ALA A 691 37.04 -0.46 -17.26
N VAL A 692 37.16 -0.75 -15.95
CA VAL A 692 37.69 0.19 -14.95
C VAL A 692 38.91 0.87 -15.55
N GLU A 693 38.86 2.19 -15.73
CA GLU A 693 39.99 2.91 -16.30
C GLU A 693 41.19 2.73 -15.34
N HIS A 694 41.06 3.04 -14.05
CA HIS A 694 42.06 2.75 -13.00
C HIS A 694 41.41 2.69 -11.60
N SER A 695 41.74 1.71 -10.76
CA SER A 695 41.39 1.74 -9.32
C SER A 695 42.52 2.38 -8.53
N GLN A 696 42.19 3.27 -7.62
CA GLN A 696 43.18 3.92 -6.76
C GLN A 696 43.03 3.42 -5.32
N VAL A 697 44.14 3.27 -4.61
CA VAL A 697 44.14 2.78 -3.22
C VAL A 697 44.93 3.70 -2.30
N ALA A 698 44.41 3.87 -1.09
CA ALA A 698 45.12 4.46 0.03
C ALA A 698 45.13 3.44 1.18
N VAL A 699 46.31 3.16 1.73
CA VAL A 699 46.48 2.21 2.83
C VAL A 699 46.88 2.98 4.08
N LEU A 700 46.07 2.84 5.13
CA LEU A 700 46.36 3.41 6.44
C LEU A 700 46.72 2.31 7.41
N GLU A 701 47.86 2.44 8.08
CA GLU A 701 48.22 1.63 9.23
C GLU A 701 47.47 2.16 10.45
N CYS A 702 46.78 1.28 11.17
CA CYS A 702 45.96 1.62 12.33
C CYS A 702 46.86 1.95 13.55
N CYS A 703 47.60 3.04 13.44
CA CYS A 703 48.39 3.65 14.49
C CYS A 703 48.15 5.16 14.52
N ALA A 704 48.33 5.76 15.69
CA ALA A 704 48.32 7.21 15.89
C ALA A 704 49.64 7.66 16.52
N ASP A 705 50.10 8.84 16.10
CA ASP A 705 51.20 9.55 16.74
C ASP A 705 50.64 10.27 17.98
N GLU A 706 51.13 9.92 19.17
CA GLU A 706 50.77 10.65 20.39
C GLU A 706 51.66 11.91 20.52
N GLU A 707 51.03 13.09 20.63
CA GLU A 707 51.75 14.32 20.92
C GLU A 707 52.35 14.27 22.34
N GLY A 708 53.60 13.82 22.49
CA GLY A 708 54.37 14.03 23.72
C GLY A 708 55.32 12.92 24.17
N GLU A 709 55.23 11.69 23.66
CA GLU A 709 56.21 10.62 23.92
C GLU A 709 56.51 9.88 22.61
N ASP A 710 57.76 9.43 22.40
CA ASP A 710 58.25 8.71 21.21
C ASP A 710 57.63 7.29 21.04
N GLY A 711 56.32 7.15 21.24
CA GLY A 711 55.57 5.90 21.20
C GLY A 711 54.44 5.94 20.17
N ILE A 712 54.54 5.09 19.15
CA ILE A 712 53.44 4.83 18.19
C ILE A 712 52.39 3.96 18.90
N SER A 713 51.21 4.50 19.16
CA SER A 713 50.11 3.78 19.79
C SER A 713 49.28 3.01 18.75
N ARG A 714 49.08 1.70 18.98
CA ARG A 714 48.30 0.84 18.07
C ARG A 714 46.81 1.00 18.30
N LEU A 715 46.05 1.11 17.21
CA LEU A 715 44.60 1.29 17.22
C LEU A 715 43.90 0.00 16.81
N GLU A 716 42.98 -0.44 17.66
CA GLU A 716 42.03 -1.51 17.36
C GLU A 716 40.70 -0.89 16.91
N ILE A 717 40.37 -0.98 15.62
CA ILE A 717 39.10 -0.47 15.07
C ILE A 717 37.98 -1.48 15.35
N ILE A 718 36.91 -1.01 15.98
CA ILE A 718 35.74 -1.81 16.38
C ILE A 718 34.60 -1.63 15.38
N GLY A 719 34.44 -0.42 14.84
CA GLY A 719 33.42 -0.13 13.84
C GLY A 719 33.74 1.12 13.05
N ALA A 720 33.22 1.19 11.83
CA ALA A 720 33.25 2.39 11.02
C ALA A 720 31.97 2.52 10.19
N GLU A 721 31.56 3.75 9.92
CA GLU A 721 30.42 4.08 9.07
C GLU A 721 30.70 5.39 8.32
N PHE A 722 30.34 5.43 7.03
CA PHE A 722 30.48 6.65 6.24
C PHE A 722 29.51 7.71 6.73
N PHE A 723 30.04 8.91 6.98
CA PHE A 723 29.25 10.01 7.49
C PHE A 723 28.71 10.87 6.35
N ASP A 724 29.59 11.22 5.42
CA ASP A 724 29.31 12.01 4.22
C ASP A 724 30.30 11.66 3.10
N ASP A 725 30.35 12.48 2.05
CA ASP A 725 31.23 12.31 0.86
C ASP A 725 32.74 12.56 1.10
N THR A 726 33.11 12.94 2.32
CA THR A 726 34.48 13.36 2.72
C THR A 726 34.97 12.72 4.01
N ASN A 727 34.08 12.34 4.93
CA ASN A 727 34.38 11.91 6.29
C ASN A 727 33.83 10.52 6.61
N LEU A 728 34.68 9.72 7.28
CA LEU A 728 34.35 8.41 7.84
C LEU A 728 34.38 8.53 9.37
N VAL A 729 33.33 8.05 10.04
CA VAL A 729 33.33 7.91 11.50
C VAL A 729 33.92 6.56 11.86
N ILE A 730 34.93 6.55 12.73
CA ILE A 730 35.55 5.34 13.25
C ILE A 730 35.42 5.29 14.77
N ILE A 731 35.23 4.08 15.31
CA ILE A 731 35.33 3.81 16.74
C ILE A 731 36.51 2.87 16.93
N TYR A 732 37.46 3.28 17.77
CA TYR A 732 38.66 2.51 18.03
C TYR A 732 39.01 2.48 19.52
N ARG A 733 39.87 1.54 19.88
CA ARG A 733 40.51 1.41 21.18
C ARG A 733 42.02 1.51 21.02
N ASN A 734 42.68 2.22 21.94
CA ASN A 734 44.14 2.22 22.00
C ASN A 734 44.63 0.94 22.71
N SER A 735 45.57 0.22 22.10
CA SER A 735 46.17 -0.99 22.66
C SER A 735 46.94 -0.74 23.96
N ALA A 736 47.41 0.49 24.20
CA ALA A 736 48.13 0.87 25.42
C ALA A 736 47.17 1.17 26.61
N SER A 737 45.97 1.67 26.31
CA SER A 737 44.93 1.97 27.31
C SER A 737 43.67 1.15 27.01
N THR A 738 43.60 -0.06 27.57
CA THR A 738 42.49 -1.01 27.33
C THR A 738 41.12 -0.55 27.84
N GLU A 739 41.04 0.57 28.55
CA GLU A 739 39.84 0.95 29.30
C GLU A 739 38.89 1.92 28.59
N ASN A 740 39.22 2.55 27.45
CA ASN A 740 38.34 3.56 26.85
C ASN A 740 38.14 3.37 25.35
N LEU A 741 36.88 3.50 24.90
CA LEU A 741 36.54 3.64 23.49
C LEU A 741 36.61 5.10 23.06
N ILE A 742 37.19 5.34 21.90
CA ILE A 742 37.34 6.67 21.31
C ILE A 742 36.60 6.68 19.98
N ILE A 743 35.79 7.71 19.76
CA ILE A 743 35.21 8.01 18.46
C ILE A 743 36.06 9.07 17.76
N ALA A 744 36.31 8.89 16.48
CA ALA A 744 37.07 9.82 15.67
C ALA A 744 36.45 10.03 14.28
N LEU A 745 36.73 11.20 13.74
CA LEU A 745 36.45 11.55 12.35
C LEU A 745 37.73 11.38 11.53
N LEU A 746 37.61 10.71 10.39
CA LEU A 746 38.69 10.46 9.45
C LEU A 746 38.31 11.11 8.12
N GLU A 747 39.11 12.05 7.65
CA GLU A 747 38.88 12.74 6.37
C GLU A 747 39.45 11.90 5.21
N TYR A 748 38.61 11.06 4.61
CA TYR A 748 39.04 10.16 3.54
C TYR A 748 39.13 10.87 2.18
N GLY A 749 38.36 11.94 1.98
CA GLY A 749 38.34 12.69 0.72
C GLY A 749 39.69 13.28 0.32
N ASN A 750 40.53 13.63 1.31
CA ASN A 750 41.84 14.28 1.11
C ASN A 750 43.02 13.30 1.14
N LEU A 751 42.78 11.98 1.16
CA LEU A 751 43.84 10.98 1.16
C LEU A 751 44.62 10.98 -0.16
N SER A 752 45.93 10.68 -0.09
CA SER A 752 46.75 10.49 -1.28
C SER A 752 46.55 9.07 -1.82
N TYR A 753 45.67 8.93 -2.80
CA TYR A 753 45.43 7.68 -3.49
C TYR A 753 46.54 7.38 -4.51
N GLN A 754 46.92 6.12 -4.64
CA GLN A 754 47.87 5.62 -5.63
C GLN A 754 47.16 4.73 -6.65
N ASP A 755 47.53 4.88 -7.92
CA ASP A 755 46.98 4.06 -8.99
C ASP A 755 47.52 2.63 -8.89
N LEU A 756 46.62 1.65 -8.81
CA LEU A 756 46.97 0.24 -8.95
C LEU A 756 47.20 -0.06 -10.43
N GLN A 757 48.46 -0.27 -10.84
CA GLN A 757 48.78 -0.71 -12.19
C GLN A 757 48.26 -2.13 -12.42
N ASN A 758 47.32 -2.26 -13.35
CA ASN A 758 46.66 -3.52 -13.66
C ASN A 758 47.49 -4.26 -14.72
N GLU A 759 48.67 -4.77 -14.37
CA GLU A 759 49.46 -5.59 -15.30
C GLU A 759 48.78 -6.97 -15.49
N GLY A 760 48.25 -7.20 -16.69
CA GLY A 760 47.72 -8.50 -17.13
C GLY A 760 46.21 -8.54 -17.30
N SER A 761 45.80 -8.52 -18.56
CA SER A 761 44.42 -8.65 -19.06
C SER A 761 43.73 -9.95 -18.62
N THR A 762 43.01 -9.92 -17.50
CA THR A 762 41.78 -10.71 -17.26
C THR A 762 40.83 -9.90 -16.34
N SER A 763 39.67 -9.55 -16.86
CA SER A 763 38.76 -8.49 -16.41
C SER A 763 37.88 -8.78 -15.19
N THR A 764 38.25 -9.69 -14.29
CA THR A 764 37.43 -9.98 -13.09
C THR A 764 38.29 -10.50 -11.93
N ARG A 765 39.00 -9.59 -11.23
CA ARG A 765 39.55 -9.89 -9.90
C ARG A 765 38.47 -9.69 -8.85
N THR A 766 38.41 -10.57 -7.87
CA THR A 766 37.48 -10.42 -6.75
C THR A 766 38.03 -9.41 -5.74
N ARG A 767 37.17 -8.86 -4.88
CA ARG A 767 37.58 -7.92 -3.82
C ARG A 767 38.59 -8.58 -2.89
N GLU A 768 38.33 -9.83 -2.51
CA GLU A 768 39.19 -10.67 -1.68
C GLU A 768 40.59 -10.82 -2.31
N ASP A 769 40.66 -11.08 -3.62
CA ASP A 769 41.93 -11.22 -4.33
C ASP A 769 42.68 -9.89 -4.42
N MET A 770 41.98 -8.78 -4.61
CA MET A 770 42.59 -7.46 -4.64
C MET A 770 43.15 -7.05 -3.27
N ILE A 771 42.42 -7.32 -2.19
CA ILE A 771 42.92 -7.10 -0.82
C ILE A 771 44.17 -7.94 -0.58
N LYS A 772 44.16 -9.22 -0.99
CA LYS A 772 45.35 -10.10 -0.86
C LYS A 772 46.55 -9.54 -1.65
N ALA A 773 46.33 -9.08 -2.88
CA ALA A 773 47.39 -8.45 -3.68
C ALA A 773 47.94 -7.19 -2.98
N ILE A 774 47.07 -6.31 -2.46
CA ILE A 774 47.49 -5.12 -1.73
C ILE A 774 48.31 -5.48 -0.49
N LEU A 775 47.88 -6.49 0.29
CA LEU A 775 48.63 -6.97 1.46
C LEU A 775 50.01 -7.52 1.09
N GLN A 776 50.13 -8.21 -0.05
CA GLN A 776 51.41 -8.67 -0.54
C GLN A 776 52.33 -7.49 -0.93
N GLU A 777 51.81 -6.51 -1.66
CA GLU A 777 52.57 -5.32 -2.06
C GLU A 777 53.00 -4.45 -0.86
N ILE A 778 52.21 -4.43 0.22
CA ILE A 778 52.60 -3.78 1.49
C ILE A 778 53.79 -4.52 2.13
N ASN A 779 53.77 -5.86 2.14
CA ASN A 779 54.87 -6.66 2.69
C ASN A 779 56.15 -6.52 1.86
N GLU A 780 56.02 -6.32 0.55
CA GLU A 780 57.12 -6.06 -0.38
C GLU A 780 57.54 -4.57 -0.41
N ALA A 781 56.87 -3.70 0.37
CA ALA A 781 57.11 -2.27 0.52
C ALA A 781 56.93 -1.42 -0.77
N HIS A 782 56.11 -1.87 -1.72
CA HIS A 782 55.79 -1.12 -2.94
C HIS A 782 54.70 -0.06 -2.72
N ILE A 783 53.82 -0.25 -1.73
CA ILE A 783 52.77 0.71 -1.36
C ILE A 783 53.12 1.34 -0.01
N PRO A 784 53.35 2.66 0.09
CA PRO A 784 53.60 3.30 1.37
C PRO A 784 52.35 3.31 2.24
N THR A 785 52.53 2.90 3.50
CA THR A 785 51.51 3.00 4.55
C THR A 785 51.66 4.32 5.29
N ARG A 786 50.53 4.88 5.75
CA ARG A 786 50.51 6.09 6.59
C ARG A 786 49.72 5.82 7.87
N PRO A 787 50.04 6.48 9.00
CA PRO A 787 49.17 6.42 10.17
C PRO A 787 47.78 6.98 9.84
N VAL A 788 46.76 6.56 10.59
CA VAL A 788 45.38 7.01 10.36
C VAL A 788 45.28 8.52 10.66
N PRO A 789 44.86 9.37 9.70
CA PRO A 789 44.75 10.80 9.91
C PRO A 789 43.45 11.12 10.68
N ILE A 790 43.54 11.14 12.01
CA ILE A 790 42.44 11.51 12.90
C ILE A 790 42.33 13.03 12.92
N SER A 791 41.22 13.58 12.44
CA SER A 791 41.00 15.04 12.40
C SER A 791 40.46 15.58 13.72
N ARG A 792 39.47 14.90 14.29
CA ARG A 792 38.81 15.22 15.56
C ARG A 792 38.51 13.93 16.31
N CYS A 793 38.67 13.92 17.63
CA CYS A 793 38.33 12.76 18.45
C CYS A 793 37.72 13.12 19.81
N ARG A 794 36.94 12.18 20.36
CA ARG A 794 36.36 12.27 21.69
C ARG A 794 36.39 10.91 22.38
N LYS A 795 36.71 10.91 23.67
CA LYS A 795 36.55 9.72 24.53
C LYS A 795 35.07 9.51 24.84
N LEU A 796 34.55 8.31 24.61
CA LEU A 796 33.17 7.99 24.92
C LEU A 796 32.98 7.83 26.43
N ALA A 797 31.98 8.50 27.00
CA ALA A 797 31.84 8.66 28.45
C ALA A 797 31.35 7.40 29.17
N ALA A 798 30.64 6.51 28.48
CA ALA A 798 29.99 5.35 29.09
C ALA A 798 30.68 4.00 28.87
N TYR A 799 31.75 3.94 28.06
CA TYR A 799 32.19 2.69 27.44
C TYR A 799 33.56 2.25 27.93
N HIS A 800 33.61 1.77 29.18
CA HIS A 800 34.89 1.43 29.81
C HIS A 800 35.37 -0.03 29.61
N LYS A 801 34.48 -0.94 29.13
CA LYS A 801 34.80 -2.39 28.99
C LYS A 801 34.07 -3.12 27.85
N SER A 802 33.24 -2.44 27.06
CA SER A 802 32.40 -3.08 26.05
C SER A 802 33.22 -3.59 24.87
N SER A 803 32.97 -4.82 24.40
CA SER A 803 33.75 -5.42 23.31
C SER A 803 33.28 -4.96 21.93
N ASN A 804 31.98 -4.68 21.80
CA ASN A 804 31.32 -4.28 20.55
C ASN A 804 30.35 -3.12 20.79
N VAL A 805 30.18 -2.25 19.80
CA VAL A 805 29.20 -1.16 19.83
C VAL A 805 28.41 -1.13 18.54
N SER A 806 27.15 -0.69 18.62
CA SER A 806 26.33 -0.41 17.44
C SER A 806 26.38 1.08 17.13
N LEU A 807 26.45 1.42 15.84
CA LEU A 807 26.63 2.78 15.34
C LEU A 807 25.50 3.13 14.37
N ALA A 808 24.92 4.31 14.53
CA ALA A 808 24.02 4.93 13.55
C ALA A 808 24.42 6.39 13.35
N VAL A 809 24.44 6.85 12.11
CA VAL A 809 24.97 8.17 11.76
C VAL A 809 23.98 8.96 10.89
N ASN A 810 24.02 10.29 11.00
CA ASN A 810 23.38 11.20 10.06
C ASN A 810 24.39 12.30 9.74
N GLY A 811 24.95 12.31 8.52
CA GLY A 811 25.92 13.32 8.09
C GLY A 811 25.34 14.41 7.19
N ARG A 812 24.01 14.52 7.09
CA ARG A 812 23.36 15.60 6.32
C ARG A 812 23.76 16.96 6.91
N GLU A 813 24.13 17.89 6.03
CA GLU A 813 24.55 19.24 6.40
C GLU A 813 23.49 19.94 7.28
N GLY A 814 23.94 20.52 8.40
CA GLY A 814 23.10 21.17 9.41
C GLY A 814 22.47 20.21 10.43
N ARG A 815 22.72 18.89 10.32
CA ARG A 815 22.24 17.84 11.24
C ARG A 815 23.21 16.67 11.33
N ARG A 816 24.44 16.98 11.72
CA ARG A 816 25.57 16.04 11.77
C ARG A 816 25.67 15.34 13.12
N THR A 817 24.86 14.31 13.31
CA THR A 817 24.75 13.59 14.60
C THR A 817 25.19 12.14 14.51
N VAL A 818 25.79 11.62 15.58
CA VAL A 818 26.17 10.21 15.71
C VAL A 818 25.57 9.61 16.98
N CYS A 819 25.03 8.40 16.85
CA CYS A 819 24.46 7.63 17.96
C CYS A 819 25.27 6.35 18.16
N VAL A 820 25.78 6.14 19.37
CA VAL A 820 26.54 4.95 19.76
C VAL A 820 25.77 4.21 20.84
N LEU A 821 25.52 2.92 20.63
CA LEU A 821 24.85 2.04 21.60
C LEU A 821 25.82 0.96 22.08
N ASP A 822 25.81 0.70 23.38
CA ASP A 822 26.66 -0.32 23.99
C ASP A 822 26.22 -1.76 23.67
N GLU A 823 27.13 -2.71 23.91
CA GLU A 823 26.86 -4.13 23.72
C GLU A 823 25.65 -4.64 24.54
N SER A 824 25.41 -4.05 25.70
CA SER A 824 24.27 -4.42 26.56
C SER A 824 22.93 -3.86 26.06
N GLY A 825 22.96 -2.89 25.13
CA GLY A 825 21.79 -2.19 24.63
C GLY A 825 21.15 -1.26 25.65
N MET A 826 21.83 -0.93 26.74
CA MET A 826 21.29 -0.15 27.86
C MET A 826 21.81 1.28 27.91
N THR A 827 22.91 1.60 27.24
CA THR A 827 23.51 2.94 27.28
C THR A 827 23.72 3.47 25.87
N LEU A 828 23.02 4.57 25.57
CA LEU A 828 23.10 5.27 24.30
C LEU A 828 23.76 6.64 24.52
N GLU A 829 24.81 6.91 23.76
CA GLU A 829 25.48 8.21 23.71
C GLU A 829 25.20 8.87 22.36
N VAL A 830 24.72 10.12 22.39
CA VAL A 830 24.38 10.92 21.20
C VAL A 830 25.33 12.11 21.13
N LEU A 831 26.01 12.26 20.00
CA LEU A 831 27.05 13.24 19.78
C LEU A 831 26.70 14.16 18.62
N ASP A 832 26.99 15.45 18.77
CA ASP A 832 27.03 16.44 17.71
C ASP A 832 28.46 16.50 17.14
N MET A 833 28.59 16.25 15.85
CA MET A 833 29.86 16.25 15.15
C MET A 833 30.18 17.62 14.51
N GLU A 834 29.23 18.55 14.46
CA GLU A 834 29.44 19.93 13.97
C GLU A 834 29.98 20.84 15.08
N ALA A 835 29.38 20.78 16.27
CA ALA A 835 29.71 21.69 17.36
C ALA A 835 31.13 21.45 17.91
N SER A 836 31.87 22.53 18.11
CA SER A 836 33.21 22.52 18.73
C SER A 836 33.05 22.71 20.23
N GLY A 837 33.53 21.74 21.02
CA GLY A 837 33.46 21.72 22.48
C GLY A 837 33.56 23.09 23.15
N GLU A 838 32.44 23.62 23.65
CA GLU A 838 32.41 24.83 24.48
C GLU A 838 32.58 24.52 25.99
N ASP A 839 32.74 23.25 26.36
CA ASP A 839 32.92 22.85 27.76
C ASP A 839 34.41 22.81 28.16
N GLU A 840 34.88 23.89 28.80
CA GLU A 840 36.05 23.89 29.72
C GLU A 840 35.78 23.13 31.02
#